data_AF-A0A2E1HD34-F1
#
_entry.id   AF-A0A2E1HD34-F1
#
_cell.length_a   1.000
_cell.length_b   1.000
_cell.length_c   1.000
_cell.angle_alpha   90.00
_cell.angle_beta   90.00
_cell.angle_gamma   90.00
#
_symmetry.space_group_name_H-M   'P 1'
#
loop_
_entity.id
_entity.type
_entity.pdbx_description
1 polymer ?
#
loop_
_entity_poly.entity_id
_entity_poly.type
_entity_poly.pdbx_seq_one_letter_code
_entity_poly.pdbx_strand_id
1 'polypeptide(L)'
;MSFRKDRITRPIFKWAKGVMPAISKTESEAIGAGTVWWDGALFSGNPDWNELIATPPARLSPEEQAFMDGPVNELCGMIDEWTISSRDHDLPEAVWRFLREKKFFGMIIPKEYGGLGFSNTAHSEIVRKVSSVSVVAGVTVMVPNSLGPGELLMHFGTKEQRDFWLPRLADGRDIPCFGLTSADAGSDAAAMTDTGVVEYGEHEGERVLGIRLNFHKRYITLGPVATVMGLAFKMRDPDNHLGKGEELGITVALLPTSHPGVSHGERHIPLNTYFQNGPLSGEDVFVPLDWILGGPKQIGQGWTMLMTALAAGRSISLPSQSAAAAAYCARVTGAYARVRTQFGVPIGMFEGIQQPLAEIVANAYLIDAARRLTVAALDQGHKPSVLSAIMKAHATYRMRECVERAMDIHGGKAIIEGEKNYLAPMYQSVPIGITVEGANILTRNLMIFGQGSIRSHPYMLKEMMALSDEDRERGLAEFDKHFWSHVGHSLKTAWRTFARGWTGGLAAPAPKDAAFTGHWRQLSRYAAAFALLSDLSLLTLGGALKRKEMLSARLGDILSELYLLGAVLKRFEVEGRPEADKPLIEYIMEKGYCRLGIAFNGVLDNLPARWAAVLVRFLAFPLGVPYEEPSDELTSEVAAIMMRPSSQRDRLTPDLYLGERHAEHPVKDLETAFELVCDAAPIEKKMREKKIKDPVAARDAGVITDGEYERLMQVKAAVAKVVAVDAYDAHTISPIAGQHATQRKAGEEQISREAAE
;
A
#
# COMPACT_ATOMS: atom_id res chain seq x y z
N MET A 1 -8.55 49.58 16.99
CA MET A 1 -7.11 49.36 16.70
C MET A 1 -6.46 48.80 17.97
N SER A 2 -5.71 47.72 17.85
CA SER A 2 -5.06 47.04 18.98
C SER A 2 -3.56 47.21 18.84
N PHE A 3 -2.88 47.68 19.90
CA PHE A 3 -1.42 47.83 19.94
C PHE A 3 -0.70 46.56 19.44
N ARG A 4 -1.22 45.38 19.79
CA ARG A 4 -0.73 44.08 19.29
C ARG A 4 -0.77 43.99 17.77
N LYS A 5 -1.94 44.25 17.16
CA LYS A 5 -2.16 44.15 15.71
C LYS A 5 -1.24 45.11 14.95
N ASP A 6 -1.16 46.36 15.41
CA ASP A 6 -0.51 47.44 14.65
C ASP A 6 1.01 47.48 14.85
N ARG A 7 1.53 47.13 16.04
CA ARG A 7 2.97 47.25 16.37
C ARG A 7 3.74 45.94 16.40
N ILE A 8 3.06 44.80 16.61
CA ILE A 8 3.73 43.49 16.73
C ILE A 8 3.38 42.61 15.52
N THR A 9 2.10 42.41 15.26
CA THR A 9 1.65 41.49 14.20
C THR A 9 1.92 42.04 12.80
N ARG A 10 1.70 43.34 12.56
CA ARG A 10 1.90 43.94 11.23
C ARG A 10 3.34 43.80 10.69
N PRO A 11 4.41 44.00 11.48
CA PRO A 11 5.77 43.66 11.07
C PRO A 11 5.97 42.17 10.73
N ILE A 12 5.44 41.28 11.57
CA ILE A 12 5.54 39.82 11.37
C ILE A 12 4.80 39.40 10.09
N PHE A 13 3.61 39.93 9.85
CA PHE A 13 2.82 39.70 8.65
C PHE A 13 3.59 40.07 7.37
N LYS A 14 4.26 41.23 7.37
CA LYS A 14 5.09 41.67 6.24
C LYS A 14 6.28 40.74 6.00
N TRP A 15 6.96 40.32 7.06
CA TRP A 15 8.06 39.36 6.97
C TRP A 15 7.58 37.99 6.49
N ALA A 16 6.51 37.45 7.09
CA ALA A 16 5.94 36.15 6.75
C ALA A 16 5.49 36.10 5.28
N LYS A 17 4.89 37.17 4.76
CA LYS A 17 4.53 37.29 3.34
C LYS A 17 5.73 37.25 2.38
N GLY A 18 6.92 37.64 2.84
CA GLY A 18 8.15 37.58 2.06
C GLY A 18 8.88 36.23 2.12
N VAL A 19 8.60 35.41 3.12
CA VAL A 19 9.31 34.15 3.38
C VAL A 19 8.45 32.91 3.10
N MET A 20 7.14 33.01 3.28
CA MET A 20 6.21 31.92 2.95
C MET A 20 5.96 31.88 1.44
N PRO A 21 6.09 30.72 0.78
CA PRO A 21 5.79 30.59 -0.63
C PRO A 21 4.32 30.95 -0.91
N ALA A 22 4.06 31.64 -2.02
CA ALA A 22 2.70 31.77 -2.53
C ALA A 22 2.18 30.37 -2.90
N ILE A 23 1.00 29.99 -2.39
CA ILE A 23 0.34 28.76 -2.80
C ILE A 23 -0.15 28.97 -4.23
N SER A 24 0.33 28.15 -5.17
CA SER A 24 -0.19 28.19 -6.54
C SER A 24 -1.67 27.78 -6.56
N LYS A 25 -2.45 28.25 -7.55
CA LYS A 25 -3.87 27.90 -7.69
C LYS A 25 -4.07 26.37 -7.69
N THR A 26 -3.21 25.66 -8.42
CA THR A 26 -3.16 24.20 -8.49
C THR A 26 -2.85 23.52 -7.15
N GLU A 27 -1.92 24.06 -6.36
CA GLU A 27 -1.62 23.55 -5.01
C GLU A 27 -2.78 23.80 -4.03
N SER A 28 -3.45 24.96 -4.14
CA SER A 28 -4.61 25.29 -3.31
C SER A 28 -5.77 24.33 -3.58
N GLU A 29 -6.08 24.08 -4.85
CA GLU A 29 -7.11 23.13 -5.28
C GLU A 29 -6.79 21.70 -4.82
N ALA A 30 -5.52 21.27 -4.92
CA ALA A 30 -5.07 19.96 -4.42
C ALA A 30 -5.24 19.81 -2.90
N ILE A 31 -4.89 20.85 -2.13
CA ILE A 31 -5.09 20.88 -0.68
C ILE A 31 -6.59 20.90 -0.35
N GLY A 32 -7.43 21.50 -1.18
CA GLY A 32 -8.88 21.52 -1.00
C GLY A 32 -9.59 20.16 -1.21
N ALA A 33 -9.05 19.27 -2.05
CA ALA A 33 -9.75 18.06 -2.50
C ALA A 33 -9.88 16.91 -1.48
N GLY A 34 -9.02 16.85 -0.46
CA GLY A 34 -9.07 15.82 0.60
C GLY A 34 -9.79 16.28 1.88
N THR A 35 -9.75 15.48 2.94
CA THR A 35 -10.10 15.87 4.32
C THR A 35 -8.89 15.74 5.25
N VAL A 36 -8.94 16.40 6.41
CA VAL A 36 -8.08 16.09 7.56
C VAL A 36 -8.89 15.21 8.49
N TRP A 37 -8.29 14.12 8.98
CA TRP A 37 -8.91 13.21 9.94
C TRP A 37 -7.93 12.99 11.10
N TRP A 38 -7.60 11.74 11.42
CA TRP A 38 -6.76 11.41 12.58
C TRP A 38 -5.32 11.92 12.49
N ASP A 39 -4.84 12.16 11.27
CA ASP A 39 -3.56 12.83 11.02
C ASP A 39 -3.51 14.22 11.68
N GLY A 40 -4.61 14.98 11.70
CA GLY A 40 -4.67 16.27 12.40
C GLY A 40 -4.51 16.16 13.91
N ALA A 41 -5.02 15.08 14.51
CA ALA A 41 -4.87 14.82 15.94
C ALA A 41 -3.40 14.56 16.32
N LEU A 42 -2.65 13.86 15.44
CA LEU A 42 -1.22 13.62 15.63
C LEU A 42 -0.41 14.93 15.52
N PHE A 43 -0.70 15.77 14.52
CA PHE A 43 -0.08 17.10 14.39
C PHE A 43 -0.38 18.05 15.55
N SER A 44 -1.48 17.84 16.27
CA SER A 44 -1.81 18.64 17.47
C SER A 44 -0.92 18.37 18.69
N GLY A 45 -0.14 17.28 18.67
CA GLY A 45 0.67 16.82 19.80
C GLY A 45 -0.13 16.33 21.02
N ASN A 46 -1.45 16.21 20.90
CA ASN A 46 -2.35 15.72 21.95
C ASN A 46 -3.53 14.93 21.36
N PRO A 47 -3.27 13.80 20.70
CA PRO A 47 -4.33 12.96 20.15
C PRO A 47 -5.25 12.42 21.24
N ASP A 48 -6.56 12.37 20.97
CA ASP A 48 -7.54 11.71 21.83
C ASP A 48 -7.74 10.24 21.45
N TRP A 49 -6.97 9.36 22.06
CA TRP A 49 -7.04 7.94 21.75
C TRP A 49 -8.41 7.29 22.01
N ASN A 50 -9.29 7.90 22.82
CA ASN A 50 -10.66 7.39 22.99
C ASN A 50 -11.48 7.57 21.70
N GLU A 51 -11.29 8.68 20.98
CA GLU A 51 -11.93 8.92 19.68
C GLU A 51 -11.46 7.91 18.62
N LEU A 52 -10.16 7.59 18.62
CA LEU A 52 -9.59 6.58 17.75
C LEU A 52 -10.20 5.19 17.98
N ILE A 53 -10.30 4.77 19.24
CA ILE A 53 -10.92 3.50 19.64
C ILE A 53 -12.42 3.49 19.31
N ALA A 54 -13.11 4.60 19.57
CA ALA A 54 -14.55 4.73 19.34
C ALA A 54 -14.94 4.69 17.86
N THR A 55 -14.00 5.00 16.95
CA THR A 55 -14.25 4.93 15.50
C THR A 55 -14.65 3.51 15.11
N PRO A 56 -15.87 3.30 14.53
CA PRO A 56 -16.35 2.00 14.08
C PRO A 56 -15.34 1.18 13.28
N PRO A 57 -15.24 -0.14 13.49
CA PRO A 57 -14.39 -1.00 12.70
C PRO A 57 -14.95 -1.19 11.28
N ALA A 58 -14.04 -1.40 10.31
CA ALA A 58 -14.39 -1.87 8.99
C ALA A 58 -15.08 -3.24 9.08
N ARG A 59 -16.29 -3.37 8.53
CA ARG A 59 -17.07 -4.61 8.52
C ARG A 59 -17.78 -4.80 7.18
N LEU A 60 -17.81 -6.03 6.72
CA LEU A 60 -18.60 -6.44 5.56
C LEU A 60 -20.07 -6.54 5.97
N SER A 61 -20.96 -6.06 5.11
CA SER A 61 -22.38 -6.39 5.17
C SER A 61 -22.62 -7.87 4.83
N PRO A 62 -23.80 -8.44 5.14
CA PRO A 62 -24.11 -9.82 4.79
C PRO A 62 -24.02 -10.11 3.28
N GLU A 63 -24.37 -9.14 2.44
CA GLU A 63 -24.28 -9.27 0.98
C GLU A 63 -22.81 -9.29 0.50
N GLU A 64 -21.98 -8.42 1.04
CA GLU A 64 -20.55 -8.39 0.73
C GLU A 64 -19.83 -9.64 1.24
N GLN A 65 -20.20 -10.14 2.43
CA GLN A 65 -19.70 -11.40 2.95
C GLN A 65 -20.11 -12.57 2.05
N ALA A 66 -21.37 -12.63 1.59
CA ALA A 66 -21.81 -13.64 0.63
C ALA A 66 -21.03 -13.57 -0.70
N PHE A 67 -20.65 -12.37 -1.15
CA PHE A 67 -19.79 -12.20 -2.32
C PHE A 67 -18.36 -12.73 -2.08
N MET A 68 -17.80 -12.47 -0.91
CA MET A 68 -16.50 -13.01 -0.48
C MET A 68 -16.50 -14.54 -0.40
N ASP A 69 -17.58 -15.12 0.11
CA ASP A 69 -17.71 -16.56 0.34
C ASP A 69 -18.03 -17.33 -0.96
N GLY A 70 -18.72 -16.70 -1.91
CA GLY A 70 -19.07 -17.28 -3.20
C GLY A 70 -18.15 -16.80 -4.33
N PRO A 71 -18.53 -15.76 -5.11
CA PRO A 71 -17.80 -15.28 -6.26
C PRO A 71 -16.28 -15.10 -6.09
N VAL A 72 -15.83 -14.55 -4.96
CA VAL A 72 -14.37 -14.33 -4.74
C VAL A 72 -13.64 -15.65 -4.54
N ASN A 73 -14.19 -16.57 -3.76
CA ASN A 73 -13.64 -17.92 -3.59
C ASN A 73 -13.62 -18.71 -4.90
N GLU A 74 -14.67 -18.56 -5.71
CA GLU A 74 -14.75 -19.18 -7.03
C GLU A 74 -13.66 -18.62 -7.96
N LEU A 75 -13.52 -17.30 -8.04
CA LEU A 75 -12.43 -16.65 -8.80
C LEU A 75 -11.06 -17.16 -8.37
N CYS A 76 -10.78 -17.23 -7.06
CA CYS A 76 -9.51 -17.72 -6.55
C CYS A 76 -9.20 -19.16 -7.02
N GLY A 77 -10.21 -20.03 -7.09
CA GLY A 77 -10.05 -21.40 -7.58
C GLY A 77 -9.99 -21.55 -9.11
N MET A 78 -10.24 -20.48 -9.86
CA MET A 78 -10.08 -20.46 -11.32
C MET A 78 -8.69 -19.99 -11.75
N ILE A 79 -7.91 -19.43 -10.83
CA ILE A 79 -6.61 -18.82 -11.11
C ILE A 79 -5.51 -19.86 -10.93
N ASP A 80 -4.65 -19.97 -11.93
CA ASP A 80 -3.38 -20.68 -11.86
C ASP A 80 -2.26 -19.70 -12.25
N GLU A 81 -1.55 -19.20 -11.25
CA GLU A 81 -0.51 -18.18 -11.44
C GLU A 81 0.65 -18.68 -12.29
N TRP A 82 1.02 -19.97 -12.17
CA TRP A 82 2.10 -20.53 -12.98
C TRP A 82 1.70 -20.59 -14.46
N THR A 83 0.48 -21.01 -14.75
CA THR A 83 -0.04 -21.03 -16.12
C THR A 83 -0.08 -19.61 -16.71
N ILE A 84 -0.51 -18.62 -15.92
CA ILE A 84 -0.53 -17.20 -16.32
C ILE A 84 0.89 -16.71 -16.65
N SER A 85 1.88 -17.01 -15.80
CA SER A 85 3.24 -16.46 -15.95
C SER A 85 4.13 -17.19 -16.96
N SER A 86 3.92 -18.49 -17.17
CA SER A 86 4.80 -19.33 -17.99
C SER A 86 4.26 -19.65 -19.39
N ARG A 87 2.94 -19.59 -19.60
CA ARG A 87 2.30 -20.05 -20.84
C ARG A 87 1.35 -19.01 -21.43
N ASP A 88 0.33 -18.63 -20.68
CA ASP A 88 -0.79 -17.84 -21.22
C ASP A 88 -0.41 -16.36 -21.36
N HIS A 89 0.47 -15.86 -20.50
CA HIS A 89 0.90 -14.46 -20.43
C HIS A 89 -0.29 -13.48 -20.35
N ASP A 90 -1.43 -13.92 -19.81
CA ASP A 90 -2.66 -13.17 -19.59
C ASP A 90 -3.55 -13.98 -18.64
N LEU A 91 -4.61 -13.38 -18.11
CA LEU A 91 -5.69 -14.15 -17.48
C LEU A 91 -6.39 -15.01 -18.54
N PRO A 92 -6.73 -16.27 -18.22
CA PRO A 92 -7.51 -17.13 -19.11
C PRO A 92 -8.85 -16.50 -19.49
N GLU A 93 -9.36 -16.78 -20.70
CA GLU A 93 -10.62 -16.23 -21.19
C GLU A 93 -11.81 -16.50 -20.24
N ALA A 94 -11.83 -17.70 -19.64
CA ALA A 94 -12.84 -18.08 -18.66
C ALA A 94 -12.82 -17.19 -17.41
N VAL A 95 -11.62 -16.76 -16.97
CA VAL A 95 -11.46 -15.82 -15.85
C VAL A 95 -11.95 -14.44 -16.26
N TRP A 96 -11.54 -13.93 -17.42
CA TRP A 96 -12.05 -12.65 -17.95
C TRP A 96 -13.58 -12.61 -18.05
N ARG A 97 -14.19 -13.68 -18.56
CA ARG A 97 -15.65 -13.82 -18.63
C ARG A 97 -16.28 -13.84 -17.24
N PHE A 98 -15.72 -14.59 -16.30
CA PHE A 98 -16.22 -14.66 -14.92
C PHE A 98 -16.17 -13.29 -14.22
N LEU A 99 -15.08 -12.53 -14.39
CA LEU A 99 -14.94 -11.18 -13.83
C LEU A 99 -16.07 -10.26 -14.31
N ARG A 100 -16.46 -10.34 -15.59
CA ARG A 100 -17.58 -9.59 -16.17
C ARG A 100 -18.93 -10.05 -15.61
N GLU A 101 -19.20 -11.35 -15.68
CA GLU A 101 -20.47 -11.94 -15.25
C GLU A 101 -20.78 -11.69 -13.77
N LYS A 102 -19.75 -11.75 -12.91
CA LYS A 102 -19.88 -11.48 -11.47
C LYS A 102 -19.62 -10.02 -11.09
N LYS A 103 -19.44 -9.13 -12.07
CA LYS A 103 -19.31 -7.67 -11.89
C LYS A 103 -18.12 -7.22 -11.04
N PHE A 104 -16.99 -7.93 -11.13
CA PHE A 104 -15.76 -7.51 -10.46
C PHE A 104 -15.23 -6.15 -10.95
N PHE A 105 -15.61 -5.69 -12.15
CA PHE A 105 -15.25 -4.36 -12.65
C PHE A 105 -16.16 -3.23 -12.16
N GLY A 106 -17.29 -3.57 -11.51
CA GLY A 106 -18.32 -2.63 -11.07
C GLY A 106 -18.64 -2.72 -9.59
N MET A 107 -17.66 -3.07 -8.75
CA MET A 107 -17.89 -3.27 -7.30
C MET A 107 -18.37 -1.98 -6.64
N ILE A 108 -17.73 -0.85 -6.96
CA ILE A 108 -18.07 0.45 -6.37
C ILE A 108 -19.23 1.16 -7.06
N ILE A 109 -19.62 0.72 -8.26
CA ILE A 109 -20.67 1.37 -9.04
C ILE A 109 -22.03 1.13 -8.36
N PRO A 110 -22.87 2.17 -8.16
CA PRO A 110 -24.16 2.03 -7.52
C PRO A 110 -25.07 1.03 -8.23
N LYS A 111 -25.92 0.34 -7.46
CA LYS A 111 -26.86 -0.66 -7.97
C LYS A 111 -27.84 -0.10 -9.00
N GLU A 112 -28.20 1.18 -8.91
CA GLU A 112 -29.06 1.86 -9.90
C GLU A 112 -28.45 1.90 -11.31
N TYR A 113 -27.11 1.87 -11.41
CA TYR A 113 -26.39 1.73 -12.68
C TYR A 113 -25.96 0.28 -12.94
N GLY A 114 -26.51 -0.71 -12.22
CA GLY A 114 -26.22 -2.12 -12.43
C GLY A 114 -24.92 -2.64 -11.81
N GLY A 115 -24.19 -1.83 -11.02
CA GLY A 115 -23.05 -2.28 -10.23
C GLY A 115 -23.43 -3.00 -8.94
N LEU A 116 -22.45 -3.24 -8.06
CA LEU A 116 -22.68 -3.91 -6.77
C LEU A 116 -22.91 -2.92 -5.61
N GLY A 117 -22.42 -1.69 -5.71
CA GLY A 117 -22.55 -0.67 -4.67
C GLY A 117 -21.85 -1.03 -3.36
N PHE A 118 -20.73 -1.76 -3.45
CA PHE A 118 -19.96 -2.22 -2.31
C PHE A 118 -19.19 -1.09 -1.62
N SER A 119 -19.00 -1.26 -0.31
CA SER A 119 -18.21 -0.38 0.55
C SER A 119 -16.72 -0.40 0.19
N ASN A 120 -15.96 0.56 0.71
CA ASN A 120 -14.51 0.54 0.61
C ASN A 120 -13.93 -0.66 1.38
N THR A 121 -14.60 -1.10 2.47
CA THR A 121 -14.26 -2.33 3.19
C THR A 121 -14.32 -3.54 2.27
N ALA A 122 -15.43 -3.74 1.57
CA ALA A 122 -15.56 -4.85 0.63
C ALA A 122 -14.55 -4.77 -0.52
N HIS A 123 -14.36 -3.60 -1.12
CA HIS A 123 -13.33 -3.40 -2.14
C HIS A 123 -11.94 -3.82 -1.60
N SER A 124 -11.58 -3.40 -0.39
CA SER A 124 -10.29 -3.74 0.24
C SER A 124 -10.12 -5.24 0.50
N GLU A 125 -11.13 -5.93 1.07
CA GLU A 125 -11.05 -7.36 1.36
C GLU A 125 -11.03 -8.23 0.10
N ILE A 126 -11.80 -7.85 -0.93
CA ILE A 126 -11.82 -8.55 -2.22
C ILE A 126 -10.44 -8.46 -2.88
N VAL A 127 -9.88 -7.25 -2.98
CA VAL A 127 -8.53 -7.06 -3.57
C VAL A 127 -7.48 -7.80 -2.75
N ARG A 128 -7.54 -7.75 -1.41
CA ARG A 128 -6.61 -8.47 -0.55
C ARG A 128 -6.62 -9.97 -0.83
N LYS A 129 -7.81 -10.58 -0.89
CA LYS A 129 -7.96 -12.02 -1.12
C LYS A 129 -7.47 -12.44 -2.49
N VAL A 130 -7.92 -11.75 -3.56
CA VAL A 130 -7.51 -12.07 -4.93
C VAL A 130 -6.01 -11.87 -5.12
N SER A 131 -5.43 -10.81 -4.58
CA SER A 131 -3.99 -10.52 -4.70
C SER A 131 -3.10 -11.51 -3.94
N SER A 132 -3.65 -12.27 -2.98
CA SER A 132 -2.92 -13.36 -2.31
C SER A 132 -2.72 -14.59 -3.21
N VAL A 133 -3.52 -14.70 -4.28
CA VAL A 133 -3.42 -15.77 -5.28
C VAL A 133 -2.65 -15.32 -6.50
N SER A 134 -3.01 -14.15 -7.04
CA SER A 134 -2.40 -13.62 -8.26
C SER A 134 -2.39 -12.10 -8.24
N VAL A 135 -1.19 -11.53 -8.44
CA VAL A 135 -1.03 -10.08 -8.61
C VAL A 135 -1.67 -9.63 -9.92
N VAL A 136 -1.61 -10.47 -10.96
CA VAL A 136 -2.23 -10.19 -12.27
C VAL A 136 -3.75 -10.03 -12.14
N ALA A 137 -4.41 -10.98 -11.46
CA ALA A 137 -5.85 -10.89 -11.20
C ALA A 137 -6.18 -9.72 -10.27
N GLY A 138 -5.38 -9.51 -9.22
CA GLY A 138 -5.55 -8.40 -8.27
C GLY A 138 -5.52 -7.03 -8.96
N VAL A 139 -4.53 -6.79 -9.84
CA VAL A 139 -4.41 -5.56 -10.63
C VAL A 139 -5.59 -5.38 -11.59
N THR A 140 -6.00 -6.47 -12.25
CA THR A 140 -7.12 -6.45 -13.19
C THR A 140 -8.45 -6.10 -12.53
N VAL A 141 -8.68 -6.57 -11.30
CA VAL A 141 -9.88 -6.23 -10.51
C VAL A 141 -9.78 -4.84 -9.89
N MET A 142 -8.63 -4.44 -9.37
CA MET A 142 -8.52 -3.19 -8.59
C MET A 142 -8.66 -1.94 -9.46
N VAL A 143 -8.07 -1.91 -10.66
CA VAL A 143 -7.94 -0.67 -11.45
C VAL A 143 -9.29 -0.10 -11.88
N PRO A 144 -10.26 -0.90 -12.41
CA PRO A 144 -11.59 -0.39 -12.73
C PRO A 144 -12.35 0.19 -11.53
N ASN A 145 -12.01 -0.25 -10.30
CA ASN A 145 -12.65 0.16 -9.04
C ASN A 145 -11.86 1.21 -8.26
N SER A 146 -10.80 1.79 -8.82
CA SER A 146 -10.09 2.92 -8.23
C SER A 146 -9.77 3.95 -9.31
N LEU A 147 -8.65 3.78 -10.00
CA LEU A 147 -8.12 4.73 -10.98
C LEU A 147 -8.91 4.83 -12.29
N GLY A 148 -9.98 4.06 -12.46
CA GLY A 148 -10.82 4.07 -13.65
C GLY A 148 -11.76 5.29 -13.75
N PRO A 149 -12.25 5.62 -14.96
CA PRO A 149 -13.31 6.60 -15.17
C PRO A 149 -14.58 6.38 -14.35
N GLY A 150 -14.84 5.15 -13.87
CA GLY A 150 -15.99 4.83 -13.03
C GLY A 150 -16.05 5.68 -11.76
N GLU A 151 -14.95 5.79 -11.00
CA GLU A 151 -14.90 6.63 -9.79
C GLU A 151 -15.12 8.11 -10.12
N LEU A 152 -14.46 8.60 -11.18
CA LEU A 152 -14.59 9.98 -11.61
C LEU A 152 -16.00 10.32 -12.10
N LEU A 153 -16.67 9.40 -12.82
CA LEU A 153 -18.04 9.56 -13.31
C LEU A 153 -19.04 9.69 -12.16
N MET A 154 -18.84 8.93 -11.07
CA MET A 154 -19.69 9.04 -9.88
C MET A 154 -19.56 10.40 -9.20
N HIS A 155 -18.35 10.97 -9.17
CA HIS A 155 -18.10 12.26 -8.51
C HIS A 155 -18.41 13.47 -9.40
N PHE A 156 -18.09 13.40 -10.68
CA PHE A 156 -18.03 14.57 -11.55
C PHE A 156 -18.83 14.43 -12.85
N GLY A 157 -19.23 13.22 -13.25
CA GLY A 157 -19.93 12.96 -14.51
C GLY A 157 -21.25 13.73 -14.62
N THR A 158 -21.70 13.99 -15.85
CA THR A 158 -23.08 14.44 -16.07
C THR A 158 -24.06 13.28 -15.85
N LYS A 159 -25.37 13.56 -15.81
CA LYS A 159 -26.36 12.49 -15.69
C LYS A 159 -26.30 11.57 -16.91
N GLU A 160 -26.21 12.16 -18.09
CA GLU A 160 -26.16 11.47 -19.38
C GLU A 160 -24.92 10.58 -19.47
N GLN A 161 -23.76 11.08 -19.05
CA GLN A 161 -22.53 10.30 -18.99
C GLN A 161 -22.63 9.14 -18.00
N ARG A 162 -23.20 9.36 -16.81
CA ARG A 162 -23.40 8.28 -15.83
C ARG A 162 -24.35 7.21 -16.35
N ASP A 163 -25.49 7.61 -16.88
CA ASP A 163 -26.52 6.70 -17.43
C ASP A 163 -25.96 5.85 -18.57
N PHE A 164 -25.07 6.40 -19.39
CA PHE A 164 -24.43 5.68 -20.50
C PHE A 164 -23.28 4.79 -20.04
N TRP A 165 -22.29 5.36 -19.35
CA TRP A 165 -21.01 4.69 -19.08
C TRP A 165 -21.07 3.74 -17.89
N LEU A 166 -21.69 4.12 -16.77
CA LEU A 166 -21.62 3.32 -15.54
C LEU A 166 -22.21 1.90 -15.71
N PRO A 167 -23.36 1.69 -16.40
CA PRO A 167 -23.85 0.34 -16.65
C PRO A 167 -22.93 -0.52 -17.51
N ARG A 168 -22.22 0.09 -18.46
CA ARG A 168 -21.32 -0.60 -19.39
C ARG A 168 -19.98 -0.94 -18.74
N LEU A 169 -19.52 -0.10 -17.81
CA LEU A 169 -18.38 -0.38 -16.95
C LEU A 169 -18.71 -1.46 -15.92
N ALA A 170 -19.93 -1.47 -15.39
CA ALA A 170 -20.33 -2.39 -14.32
C ALA A 170 -20.36 -3.87 -14.77
N ASP A 171 -20.83 -4.14 -15.98
CA ASP A 171 -20.85 -5.49 -16.57
C ASP A 171 -19.64 -5.78 -17.48
N GLY A 172 -18.71 -4.84 -17.58
CA GLY A 172 -17.46 -4.98 -18.33
C GLY A 172 -17.63 -5.08 -19.84
N ARG A 173 -18.77 -4.64 -20.40
CA ARG A 173 -18.87 -4.32 -21.84
C ARG A 173 -17.84 -3.28 -22.24
N ASP A 174 -17.59 -2.33 -21.35
CA ASP A 174 -16.46 -1.42 -21.46
C ASP A 174 -15.39 -1.71 -20.42
N ILE A 175 -14.14 -1.80 -20.89
CA ILE A 175 -12.96 -1.97 -20.04
C ILE A 175 -12.26 -0.61 -19.94
N PRO A 176 -12.22 -0.01 -18.74
CA PRO A 176 -11.59 1.29 -18.56
C PRO A 176 -10.07 1.22 -18.47
N CYS A 177 -9.40 2.26 -18.97
CA CYS A 177 -8.06 2.62 -18.56
C CYS A 177 -7.93 4.12 -18.28
N PHE A 178 -6.80 4.53 -17.70
CA PHE A 178 -6.55 5.92 -17.33
C PHE A 178 -5.26 6.46 -17.95
N GLY A 179 -5.41 7.32 -18.95
CA GLY A 179 -4.32 7.93 -19.71
C GLY A 179 -3.76 9.15 -19.03
N LEU A 180 -2.87 8.96 -18.05
CA LEU A 180 -2.18 10.06 -17.35
C LEU A 180 -0.73 10.20 -17.79
N THR A 181 0.07 9.16 -17.54
CA THR A 181 1.52 9.18 -17.71
C THR A 181 1.93 9.27 -19.18
N SER A 182 2.90 10.14 -19.47
CA SER A 182 3.55 10.28 -20.79
C SER A 182 5.06 10.10 -20.64
N ALA A 183 5.80 10.15 -21.75
CA ALA A 183 7.26 10.01 -21.73
C ALA A 183 7.94 11.09 -20.86
N ASP A 184 7.42 12.32 -20.91
CA ASP A 184 8.00 13.48 -20.22
C ASP A 184 7.39 13.73 -18.83
N ALA A 185 6.26 13.09 -18.50
CA ALA A 185 5.53 13.34 -17.26
C ALA A 185 5.06 12.04 -16.57
N GLY A 186 5.70 11.73 -15.44
CA GLY A 186 5.31 10.66 -14.52
C GLY A 186 4.99 11.21 -13.13
N SER A 187 6.03 11.31 -12.28
CA SER A 187 5.93 11.89 -10.92
C SER A 187 5.43 13.34 -10.92
N ASP A 188 5.85 14.15 -11.90
CA ASP A 188 5.33 15.50 -12.14
C ASP A 188 4.20 15.44 -13.18
N ALA A 189 3.03 14.95 -12.76
CA ALA A 189 1.88 14.81 -13.65
C ALA A 189 1.38 16.15 -14.21
N ALA A 190 1.66 17.27 -13.55
CA ALA A 190 1.27 18.60 -14.03
C ALA A 190 2.10 19.06 -15.24
N ALA A 191 3.29 18.46 -15.44
CA ALA A 191 4.16 18.73 -16.57
C ALA A 191 3.75 18.03 -17.87
N MET A 192 2.61 17.32 -17.92
CA MET A 192 2.15 16.58 -19.11
C MET A 192 2.22 17.43 -20.39
N THR A 193 2.60 16.79 -21.49
CA THR A 193 2.80 17.40 -22.81
C THR A 193 1.64 17.15 -23.77
N ASP A 194 0.69 16.29 -23.38
CA ASP A 194 -0.52 15.99 -24.15
C ASP A 194 -1.42 17.23 -24.24
N THR A 195 -1.94 17.51 -25.43
CA THR A 195 -2.67 18.75 -25.74
C THR A 195 -4.08 18.49 -26.23
N GLY A 196 -4.96 19.44 -25.94
CA GLY A 196 -6.29 19.54 -26.54
C GLY A 196 -6.56 20.98 -26.96
N VAL A 197 -6.75 21.23 -28.24
CA VAL A 197 -7.01 22.57 -28.79
C VAL A 197 -8.49 22.69 -29.12
N VAL A 198 -9.15 23.71 -28.58
CA VAL A 198 -10.55 24.02 -28.90
C VAL A 198 -10.65 24.56 -30.31
N GLU A 199 -11.49 23.93 -31.12
CA GLU A 199 -11.72 24.35 -32.51
C GLU A 199 -13.05 23.79 -33.02
N TYR A 200 -13.50 24.31 -34.17
CA TYR A 200 -14.63 23.73 -34.89
C TYR A 200 -14.19 22.55 -35.76
N GLY A 201 -14.91 21.45 -35.68
CA GLY A 201 -14.71 20.26 -36.50
C GLY A 201 -16.02 19.58 -36.85
N GLU A 202 -15.94 18.48 -37.60
CA GLU A 202 -17.10 17.67 -37.93
C GLU A 202 -17.23 16.52 -36.93
N HIS A 203 -18.44 16.31 -36.41
CA HIS A 203 -18.79 15.16 -35.58
C HIS A 203 -20.20 14.71 -35.97
N GLU A 204 -20.36 13.42 -36.30
CA GLU A 204 -21.65 12.85 -36.74
C GLU A 204 -22.32 13.62 -37.91
N GLY A 205 -21.51 14.20 -38.81
CA GLY A 205 -21.98 14.96 -39.96
C GLY A 205 -22.40 16.41 -39.64
N GLU A 206 -22.24 16.86 -38.39
CA GLU A 206 -22.52 18.24 -37.97
C GLU A 206 -21.22 18.98 -37.63
N ARG A 207 -21.17 20.27 -37.97
CA ARG A 207 -20.06 21.14 -37.56
C ARG A 207 -20.29 21.59 -36.12
N VAL A 208 -19.49 21.08 -35.20
CA VAL A 208 -19.59 21.34 -33.76
C VAL A 208 -18.31 21.96 -33.23
N LEU A 209 -18.42 22.65 -32.09
CA LEU A 209 -17.24 23.05 -31.32
C LEU A 209 -16.75 21.85 -30.50
N GLY A 210 -15.47 21.54 -30.64
CA GLY A 210 -14.86 20.37 -30.02
C GLY A 210 -13.42 20.61 -29.61
N ILE A 211 -12.66 19.54 -29.49
CA ILE A 211 -11.27 19.52 -29.06
C ILE A 211 -10.49 18.62 -30.01
N ARG A 212 -9.43 19.14 -30.61
CA ARG A 212 -8.42 18.34 -31.31
C ARG A 212 -7.35 17.90 -30.32
N LEU A 213 -7.24 16.59 -30.12
CA LEU A 213 -6.37 15.97 -29.13
C LEU A 213 -5.12 15.38 -29.79
N ASN A 214 -3.97 15.63 -29.16
CA ASN A 214 -2.69 15.01 -29.49
C ASN A 214 -2.06 14.48 -28.20
N PHE A 215 -1.84 13.17 -28.13
CA PHE A 215 -1.37 12.52 -26.91
C PHE A 215 -0.54 11.27 -27.18
N HIS A 216 0.37 10.97 -26.25
CA HIS A 216 1.18 9.76 -26.27
C HIS A 216 1.40 9.25 -24.85
N LYS A 217 0.53 8.34 -24.44
CA LYS A 217 0.48 7.78 -23.08
C LYS A 217 1.32 6.51 -22.98
N ARG A 218 1.95 6.33 -21.83
CA ARG A 218 2.87 5.21 -21.55
C ARG A 218 2.52 4.54 -20.23
N TYR A 219 2.77 3.22 -20.17
CA TYR A 219 2.56 2.38 -18.99
C TYR A 219 1.10 2.32 -18.53
N ILE A 220 0.15 2.33 -19.47
CA ILE A 220 -1.27 2.38 -19.13
C ILE A 220 -1.78 0.97 -18.83
N THR A 221 -2.10 0.73 -17.56
CA THR A 221 -2.71 -0.53 -17.12
C THR A 221 -4.08 -0.70 -17.78
N LEU A 222 -4.37 -1.92 -18.21
CA LEU A 222 -5.48 -2.32 -19.08
C LEU A 222 -5.48 -1.69 -20.49
N GLY A 223 -4.53 -0.81 -20.82
CA GLY A 223 -4.49 -0.10 -22.11
C GLY A 223 -4.65 -0.99 -23.35
N PRO A 224 -3.95 -2.14 -23.48
CA PRO A 224 -4.08 -3.02 -24.65
C PRO A 224 -5.48 -3.61 -24.86
N VAL A 225 -6.29 -3.70 -23.81
CA VAL A 225 -7.64 -4.30 -23.83
C VAL A 225 -8.75 -3.29 -23.51
N ALA A 226 -8.39 -2.03 -23.28
CA ALA A 226 -9.33 -1.00 -22.89
C ALA A 226 -10.23 -0.60 -24.07
N THR A 227 -11.51 -0.37 -23.80
CA THR A 227 -12.48 0.15 -24.76
C THR A 227 -12.78 1.63 -24.53
N VAL A 228 -12.46 2.15 -23.34
CA VAL A 228 -12.61 3.56 -22.98
C VAL A 228 -11.43 4.04 -22.14
N MET A 229 -10.94 5.24 -22.44
CA MET A 229 -9.83 5.89 -21.75
C MET A 229 -10.31 7.18 -21.10
N GLY A 230 -10.06 7.31 -19.79
CA GLY A 230 -10.04 8.63 -19.14
C GLY A 230 -8.74 9.33 -19.48
N LEU A 231 -8.76 10.26 -20.43
CA LEU A 231 -7.58 10.93 -20.96
C LEU A 231 -7.38 12.29 -20.27
N ALA A 232 -6.26 12.47 -19.57
CA ALA A 232 -5.85 13.78 -19.04
C ALA A 232 -4.93 14.50 -20.04
N PHE A 233 -5.22 15.77 -20.33
CA PHE A 233 -4.47 16.62 -21.25
C PHE A 233 -4.52 18.10 -20.84
N LYS A 234 -3.60 18.91 -21.36
CA LYS A 234 -3.63 20.38 -21.22
C LYS A 234 -4.51 20.98 -22.30
N MET A 235 -5.56 21.67 -21.90
CA MET A 235 -6.54 22.25 -22.80
C MET A 235 -6.22 23.72 -23.10
N ARG A 236 -6.29 24.09 -24.38
CA ARG A 236 -6.06 25.44 -24.89
C ARG A 236 -7.18 25.87 -25.82
N ASP A 237 -7.47 27.16 -25.84
CA ASP A 237 -8.48 27.78 -26.71
C ASP A 237 -7.89 29.05 -27.35
N PRO A 238 -7.01 28.92 -28.36
CA PRO A 238 -6.27 30.04 -28.95
C PRO A 238 -7.19 31.13 -29.52
N ASP A 239 -8.32 30.74 -30.08
CA ASP A 239 -9.32 31.65 -30.65
C ASP A 239 -10.36 32.11 -29.61
N ASN A 240 -10.19 31.71 -28.36
CA ASN A 240 -11.05 32.04 -27.21
C ASN A 240 -12.55 31.80 -27.50
N HIS A 241 -12.87 30.72 -28.20
CA HIS A 241 -14.24 30.33 -28.54
C HIS A 241 -15.14 30.17 -27.31
N LEU A 242 -14.57 29.83 -26.16
CA LEU A 242 -15.28 29.62 -24.90
C LEU A 242 -15.32 30.87 -24.00
N GLY A 243 -14.63 31.95 -24.36
CA GLY A 243 -14.58 33.18 -23.57
C GLY A 243 -13.88 33.04 -22.21
N LYS A 244 -13.01 32.02 -22.04
CA LYS A 244 -12.32 31.67 -20.78
C LYS A 244 -10.81 31.94 -20.81
N GLY A 245 -10.31 32.54 -21.89
CA GLY A 245 -8.88 32.76 -22.14
C GLY A 245 -8.22 31.60 -22.87
N GLU A 246 -6.95 31.78 -23.25
CA GLU A 246 -6.23 30.83 -24.11
C GLU A 246 -5.78 29.55 -23.40
N GLU A 247 -5.40 29.64 -22.13
CA GLU A 247 -4.91 28.49 -21.34
C GLU A 247 -5.99 28.07 -20.35
N LEU A 248 -6.62 26.92 -20.60
CA LEU A 248 -7.78 26.45 -19.84
C LEU A 248 -7.41 25.48 -18.71
N GLY A 249 -6.18 24.97 -18.72
CA GLY A 249 -5.65 24.07 -17.70
C GLY A 249 -5.86 22.59 -18.02
N ILE A 250 -5.60 21.73 -17.03
CA ILE A 250 -5.70 20.27 -17.19
C ILE A 250 -7.18 19.89 -17.22
N THR A 251 -7.57 19.11 -18.24
CA THR A 251 -8.94 18.62 -18.42
C THR A 251 -8.89 17.11 -18.65
N VAL A 252 -9.99 16.42 -18.31
CA VAL A 252 -10.15 14.97 -18.53
C VAL A 252 -11.28 14.74 -19.54
N ALA A 253 -11.03 13.93 -20.57
CA ALA A 253 -12.06 13.47 -21.51
C ALA A 253 -12.28 11.96 -21.39
N LEU A 254 -13.49 11.51 -21.70
CA LEU A 254 -13.85 10.11 -21.88
C LEU A 254 -13.74 9.78 -23.37
N LEU A 255 -12.70 9.02 -23.73
CA LEU A 255 -12.38 8.71 -25.12
C LEU A 255 -12.57 7.21 -25.38
N PRO A 256 -13.54 6.79 -26.20
CA PRO A 256 -13.58 5.43 -26.75
C PRO A 256 -12.28 5.13 -27.48
N THR A 257 -11.63 4.02 -27.17
CA THR A 257 -10.32 3.68 -27.76
C THR A 257 -10.42 3.22 -29.22
N SER A 258 -11.64 2.90 -29.68
CA SER A 258 -11.96 2.63 -31.09
C SER A 258 -12.19 3.89 -31.93
N HIS A 259 -12.18 5.08 -31.32
CA HIS A 259 -12.43 6.33 -32.03
C HIS A 259 -11.32 6.62 -33.06
N PRO A 260 -11.64 7.10 -34.28
CA PRO A 260 -10.64 7.32 -35.32
C PRO A 260 -9.46 8.21 -34.86
N GLY A 261 -8.26 7.78 -35.21
CA GLY A 261 -7.01 8.43 -34.82
C GLY A 261 -6.41 7.95 -33.49
N VAL A 262 -7.15 7.16 -32.69
CA VAL A 262 -6.60 6.49 -31.50
C VAL A 262 -5.93 5.17 -31.88
N SER A 263 -4.76 4.90 -31.30
CA SER A 263 -3.98 3.69 -31.56
C SER A 263 -3.52 3.04 -30.26
N HIS A 264 -3.58 1.70 -30.22
CA HIS A 264 -2.95 0.88 -29.21
C HIS A 264 -1.52 0.55 -29.66
N GLY A 265 -0.52 0.81 -28.83
CA GLY A 265 0.84 0.36 -29.12
C GLY A 265 1.11 -1.04 -28.59
N GLU A 266 2.36 -1.50 -28.73
CA GLU A 266 2.77 -2.83 -28.31
C GLU A 266 2.65 -3.03 -26.79
N ARG A 267 2.24 -4.23 -26.38
CA ARG A 267 2.06 -4.58 -24.98
C ARG A 267 3.40 -4.58 -24.24
N HIS A 268 3.43 -3.97 -23.06
CA HIS A 268 4.57 -4.04 -22.14
C HIS A 268 4.49 -5.28 -21.24
N ILE A 269 5.65 -5.75 -20.77
CA ILE A 269 5.77 -6.83 -19.77
C ILE A 269 6.40 -6.24 -18.50
N PRO A 270 5.61 -5.89 -17.48
CA PRO A 270 6.12 -5.35 -16.22
C PRO A 270 6.80 -6.44 -15.39
N LEU A 271 8.12 -6.60 -15.50
CA LEU A 271 8.91 -7.55 -14.68
C LEU A 271 8.30 -8.97 -14.64
N ASN A 272 7.94 -9.51 -15.80
CA ASN A 272 7.26 -10.82 -15.94
C ASN A 272 5.94 -10.96 -15.16
N THR A 273 5.34 -9.85 -14.72
CA THR A 273 3.99 -9.81 -14.15
C THR A 273 2.99 -9.47 -15.26
N TYR A 274 2.33 -10.49 -15.82
CA TYR A 274 1.58 -10.39 -17.07
C TYR A 274 0.16 -9.80 -16.95
N PHE A 275 -0.04 -8.73 -16.18
CA PHE A 275 -1.27 -7.93 -16.32
C PHE A 275 -1.22 -7.10 -17.62
N GLN A 276 -2.38 -6.70 -18.12
CA GLN A 276 -2.47 -5.90 -19.33
C GLN A 276 -1.86 -4.51 -19.08
N ASN A 277 -0.82 -4.15 -19.84
CA ASN A 277 -0.17 -2.85 -19.77
C ASN A 277 0.39 -2.48 -21.14
N GLY A 278 0.21 -1.24 -21.57
CA GLY A 278 0.69 -0.80 -22.87
C GLY A 278 0.50 0.70 -23.09
N PRO A 279 1.09 1.25 -24.15
CA PRO A 279 0.90 2.65 -24.52
C PRO A 279 -0.37 2.82 -25.37
N LEU A 280 -0.90 4.04 -25.33
CA LEU A 280 -2.02 4.51 -26.16
C LEU A 280 -1.62 5.87 -26.73
N SER A 281 -1.86 6.09 -28.02
CA SER A 281 -1.56 7.36 -28.68
C SER A 281 -2.73 7.84 -29.52
N GLY A 282 -2.72 9.14 -29.81
CA GLY A 282 -3.66 9.75 -30.74
C GLY A 282 -3.05 10.99 -31.36
N GLU A 283 -3.22 11.12 -32.67
CA GLU A 283 -2.80 12.27 -33.45
C GLU A 283 -4.03 12.87 -34.13
N ASP A 284 -4.21 14.18 -33.97
CA ASP A 284 -5.31 14.94 -34.55
C ASP A 284 -6.72 14.37 -34.30
N VAL A 285 -6.92 13.82 -33.11
CA VAL A 285 -8.17 13.18 -32.69
C VAL A 285 -9.20 14.23 -32.31
N PHE A 286 -10.23 14.45 -33.15
CA PHE A 286 -11.31 15.39 -32.84
C PHE A 286 -12.42 14.75 -32.02
N VAL A 287 -12.82 15.40 -30.92
CA VAL A 287 -13.94 15.00 -30.05
C VAL A 287 -14.84 16.19 -29.70
N PRO A 288 -16.16 16.00 -29.53
CA PRO A 288 -17.04 17.07 -29.10
C PRO A 288 -16.78 17.45 -27.63
N LEU A 289 -17.10 18.68 -27.25
CA LEU A 289 -16.91 19.16 -25.86
C LEU A 289 -17.67 18.35 -24.81
N ASP A 290 -18.75 17.67 -25.19
CA ASP A 290 -19.55 16.83 -24.29
C ASP A 290 -18.84 15.55 -23.84
N TRP A 291 -17.73 15.20 -24.48
CA TRP A 291 -16.86 14.09 -24.04
C TRP A 291 -15.94 14.48 -22.89
N ILE A 292 -15.83 15.77 -22.55
CA ILE A 292 -15.19 16.19 -21.30
C ILE A 292 -15.93 15.54 -20.13
N LEU A 293 -15.21 14.90 -19.21
CA LEU A 293 -15.79 14.27 -18.04
C LEU A 293 -16.49 15.34 -17.17
N GLY A 294 -17.80 15.19 -16.98
CA GLY A 294 -18.65 16.19 -16.33
C GLY A 294 -19.04 17.39 -17.20
N GLY A 295 -18.75 17.32 -18.49
CA GLY A 295 -19.12 18.28 -19.52
C GLY A 295 -18.30 19.58 -19.49
N PRO A 296 -18.66 20.57 -20.32
CA PRO A 296 -17.92 21.83 -20.49
C PRO A 296 -17.74 22.66 -19.21
N LYS A 297 -18.53 22.37 -18.17
CA LYS A 297 -18.42 23.02 -16.85
C LYS A 297 -17.16 22.58 -16.08
N GLN A 298 -16.60 21.41 -16.38
CA GLN A 298 -15.42 20.85 -15.72
C GLN A 298 -14.09 21.16 -16.42
N ILE A 299 -14.11 22.00 -17.46
CA ILE A 299 -12.89 22.47 -18.14
C ILE A 299 -11.94 23.08 -17.10
N GLY A 300 -10.68 22.62 -17.12
CA GLY A 300 -9.63 23.05 -16.19
C GLY A 300 -9.68 22.41 -14.80
N GLN A 301 -10.68 21.58 -14.49
CA GLN A 301 -10.82 20.90 -13.18
C GLN A 301 -10.16 19.52 -13.14
N GLY A 302 -9.42 19.14 -14.18
CA GLY A 302 -8.81 17.82 -14.31
C GLY A 302 -7.81 17.51 -13.18
N TRP A 303 -7.09 18.51 -12.66
CA TRP A 303 -6.17 18.27 -11.53
C TRP A 303 -6.88 17.81 -10.26
N THR A 304 -8.03 18.42 -9.93
CA THR A 304 -8.87 17.99 -8.81
C THR A 304 -9.37 16.56 -8.99
N MET A 305 -9.77 16.20 -10.22
CA MET A 305 -10.17 14.82 -10.56
C MET A 305 -9.01 13.84 -10.36
N LEU A 306 -7.81 14.18 -10.85
CA LEU A 306 -6.61 13.35 -10.71
C LEU A 306 -6.24 13.09 -9.26
N MET A 307 -6.26 14.13 -8.41
CA MET A 307 -5.98 13.98 -6.98
C MET A 307 -7.06 13.14 -6.26
N THR A 308 -8.31 13.20 -6.72
CA THR A 308 -9.40 12.39 -6.17
C THR A 308 -9.20 10.92 -6.49
N ALA A 309 -9.00 10.55 -7.76
CA ALA A 309 -8.81 9.15 -8.18
C ALA A 309 -7.56 8.51 -7.55
N LEU A 310 -6.46 9.26 -7.42
CA LEU A 310 -5.24 8.76 -6.77
C LEU A 310 -5.43 8.46 -5.28
N ALA A 311 -6.41 9.08 -4.60
CA ALA A 311 -6.63 8.84 -3.18
C ALA A 311 -7.17 7.43 -2.90
N ALA A 312 -8.06 6.92 -3.76
CA ALA A 312 -8.65 5.58 -3.60
C ALA A 312 -7.59 4.48 -3.78
N GLY A 313 -6.77 4.55 -4.84
CA GLY A 313 -5.70 3.59 -5.07
C GLY A 313 -4.70 3.51 -3.90
N ARG A 314 -4.30 4.69 -3.39
CA ARG A 314 -3.35 4.81 -2.27
C ARG A 314 -3.90 4.34 -0.92
N SER A 315 -5.22 4.44 -0.73
CA SER A 315 -5.85 4.10 0.55
C SER A 315 -6.40 2.67 0.59
N ILE A 316 -6.75 2.10 -0.58
CA ILE A 316 -7.43 0.81 -0.70
C ILE A 316 -6.54 -0.17 -1.45
N SER A 317 -6.26 0.06 -2.73
CA SER A 317 -5.70 -0.93 -3.65
C SER A 317 -4.31 -1.43 -3.23
N LEU A 318 -3.29 -0.57 -3.23
CA LEU A 318 -1.92 -0.97 -2.89
C LEU A 318 -1.75 -1.41 -1.42
N PRO A 319 -2.40 -0.78 -0.41
CA PRO A 319 -2.39 -1.29 0.95
C PRO A 319 -3.03 -2.68 1.09
N SER A 320 -4.09 -2.98 0.34
CA SER A 320 -4.73 -4.30 0.35
C SER A 320 -3.84 -5.38 -0.26
N GLN A 321 -3.20 -5.09 -1.39
CA GLN A 321 -2.21 -5.99 -1.99
C GLN A 321 -1.00 -6.19 -1.06
N SER A 322 -0.53 -5.14 -0.39
CA SER A 322 0.57 -5.22 0.58
C SER A 322 0.21 -6.07 1.80
N ALA A 323 -1.02 -5.93 2.31
CA ALA A 323 -1.54 -6.75 3.40
C ALA A 323 -1.68 -8.22 2.98
N ALA A 324 -2.12 -8.48 1.75
CA ALA A 324 -2.21 -9.82 1.18
C ALA A 324 -0.84 -10.49 1.17
N ALA A 325 0.16 -9.82 0.60
CA ALA A 325 1.52 -10.33 0.50
C ALA A 325 2.16 -10.58 1.88
N ALA A 326 2.02 -9.65 2.84
CA ALA A 326 2.57 -9.83 4.17
C ALA A 326 1.91 -11.00 4.93
N ALA A 327 0.59 -11.12 4.90
CA ALA A 327 -0.14 -12.23 5.51
C ALA A 327 0.20 -13.57 4.84
N TYR A 328 0.30 -13.58 3.51
CA TYR A 328 0.68 -14.75 2.73
C TYR A 328 2.10 -15.21 3.10
N CYS A 329 3.07 -14.30 3.10
CA CYS A 329 4.44 -14.56 3.52
C CYS A 329 4.48 -15.12 4.95
N ALA A 330 3.71 -14.56 5.88
CA ALA A 330 3.63 -15.07 7.26
C ALA A 330 3.12 -16.53 7.29
N ARG A 331 2.04 -16.83 6.55
CA ARG A 331 1.42 -18.16 6.51
C ARG A 331 2.39 -19.22 6.01
N VAL A 332 2.92 -19.01 4.80
CA VAL A 332 3.75 -20.00 4.11
C VAL A 332 5.13 -20.11 4.75
N THR A 333 5.72 -19.00 5.20
CA THR A 333 7.06 -19.03 5.81
C THR A 333 7.05 -19.67 7.18
N GLY A 334 6.03 -19.40 8.02
CA GLY A 334 5.91 -20.09 9.30
C GLY A 334 5.71 -21.59 9.17
N ALA A 335 4.87 -22.01 8.21
CA ALA A 335 4.68 -23.42 7.88
C ALA A 335 5.98 -24.06 7.38
N TYR A 336 6.65 -23.43 6.42
CA TYR A 336 7.91 -23.93 5.86
C TYR A 336 9.02 -24.02 6.92
N ALA A 337 9.11 -23.02 7.80
CA ALA A 337 10.07 -22.99 8.90
C ALA A 337 9.87 -24.14 9.91
N ARG A 338 8.63 -24.63 10.04
CA ARG A 338 8.28 -25.80 10.84
C ARG A 338 8.55 -27.11 10.11
N VAL A 339 8.26 -27.18 8.81
CA VAL A 339 8.32 -28.40 7.98
C VAL A 339 9.76 -28.74 7.56
N ARG A 340 10.54 -27.73 7.17
CA ARG A 340 11.92 -27.93 6.70
C ARG A 340 12.84 -28.22 7.88
N THR A 341 13.54 -29.35 7.81
CA THR A 341 14.55 -29.75 8.80
C THR A 341 15.96 -29.60 8.23
N GLN A 342 16.87 -28.98 8.99
CA GLN A 342 18.32 -28.97 8.73
C GLN A 342 19.07 -29.19 10.04
N PHE A 343 20.26 -29.80 9.98
CA PHE A 343 21.05 -30.14 11.17
C PHE A 343 20.25 -30.93 12.25
N GLY A 344 19.23 -31.68 11.83
CA GLY A 344 18.40 -32.51 12.70
C GLY A 344 17.29 -31.78 13.47
N VAL A 345 17.02 -30.50 13.18
CA VAL A 345 15.91 -29.74 13.78
C VAL A 345 15.14 -28.91 12.73
N PRO A 346 13.87 -28.54 12.99
CA PRO A 346 13.16 -27.58 12.15
C PRO A 346 13.92 -26.26 12.02
N ILE A 347 13.96 -25.66 10.83
CA ILE A 347 14.78 -24.46 10.59
C ILE A 347 14.31 -23.25 11.41
N GLY A 348 13.03 -23.17 11.77
CA GLY A 348 12.52 -22.09 12.63
C GLY A 348 13.02 -22.16 14.09
N MET A 349 13.78 -23.19 14.46
CA MET A 349 14.48 -23.24 15.76
C MET A 349 15.82 -22.50 15.74
N PHE A 350 16.32 -22.08 14.57
CA PHE A 350 17.54 -21.26 14.49
C PHE A 350 17.20 -19.79 14.73
N GLU A 351 17.91 -19.13 15.64
CA GLU A 351 17.70 -17.70 15.98
C GLU A 351 17.82 -16.79 14.74
N GLY A 352 18.74 -17.10 13.82
CA GLY A 352 18.87 -16.39 12.54
C GLY A 352 17.65 -16.49 11.61
N ILE A 353 16.75 -17.46 11.83
CA ILE A 353 15.45 -17.57 11.14
C ILE A 353 14.33 -16.92 11.96
N GLN A 354 14.42 -16.98 13.29
CA GLN A 354 13.40 -16.42 14.18
C GLN A 354 13.25 -14.91 14.03
N GLN A 355 14.36 -14.17 13.95
CA GLN A 355 14.30 -12.72 13.76
C GLN A 355 13.55 -12.30 12.48
N PRO A 356 13.93 -12.75 11.27
CA PRO A 356 13.20 -12.37 10.06
C PRO A 356 11.76 -12.91 10.06
N LEU A 357 11.49 -14.08 10.66
CA LEU A 357 10.13 -14.60 10.78
C LEU A 357 9.26 -13.71 11.69
N ALA A 358 9.77 -13.26 12.83
CA ALA A 358 9.07 -12.35 13.72
C ALA A 358 8.73 -11.02 13.04
N GLU A 359 9.67 -10.47 12.24
CA GLU A 359 9.44 -9.25 11.46
C GLU A 359 8.35 -9.43 10.40
N ILE A 360 8.28 -10.60 9.74
CA ILE A 360 7.19 -10.92 8.81
C ILE A 360 5.84 -10.92 9.53
N VAL A 361 5.75 -11.58 10.69
CA VAL A 361 4.51 -11.69 11.50
C VAL A 361 4.05 -10.32 12.01
N ALA A 362 4.99 -9.52 12.53
CA ALA A 362 4.75 -8.16 13.01
C ALA A 362 4.19 -7.26 11.90
N ASN A 363 4.80 -7.31 10.72
CA ASN A 363 4.35 -6.53 9.57
C ASN A 363 2.97 -6.99 9.07
N ALA A 364 2.66 -8.29 9.07
CA ALA A 364 1.34 -8.79 8.69
C ALA A 364 0.23 -8.21 9.57
N TYR A 365 0.41 -8.20 10.90
CA TYR A 365 -0.56 -7.61 11.83
C TYR A 365 -0.67 -6.09 11.65
N LEU A 366 0.47 -5.40 11.59
CA LEU A 366 0.55 -3.94 11.54
C LEU A 366 -0.05 -3.35 10.26
N ILE A 367 0.29 -3.91 9.09
CA ILE A 367 -0.25 -3.43 7.81
C ILE A 367 -1.76 -3.64 7.78
N ASP A 368 -2.23 -4.81 8.22
CA ASP A 368 -3.65 -5.13 8.24
C ASP A 368 -4.44 -4.23 9.22
N ALA A 369 -3.89 -3.96 10.41
CA ALA A 369 -4.47 -3.03 11.36
C ALA A 369 -4.63 -1.62 10.78
N ALA A 370 -3.58 -1.09 10.16
CA ALA A 370 -3.58 0.25 9.58
C ALA A 370 -4.46 0.36 8.33
N ARG A 371 -4.50 -0.69 7.49
CA ARG A 371 -5.40 -0.80 6.34
C ARG A 371 -6.86 -0.75 6.80
N ARG A 372 -7.26 -1.61 7.74
CA ARG A 372 -8.64 -1.64 8.27
C ARG A 372 -9.03 -0.29 8.88
N LEU A 373 -8.12 0.37 9.58
CA LEU A 373 -8.38 1.71 10.13
C LEU A 373 -8.59 2.76 9.03
N THR A 374 -7.74 2.75 8.00
CA THR A 374 -7.84 3.68 6.87
C THR A 374 -9.16 3.50 6.16
N VAL A 375 -9.53 2.26 5.86
CA VAL A 375 -10.76 1.94 5.12
C VAL A 375 -12.02 2.26 5.93
N ALA A 376 -12.00 2.02 7.25
CA ALA A 376 -13.09 2.45 8.13
C ALA A 376 -13.35 3.97 8.08
N ALA A 377 -12.29 4.77 7.92
CA ALA A 377 -12.44 6.22 7.74
C ALA A 377 -13.05 6.57 6.38
N LEU A 378 -12.68 5.86 5.31
CA LEU A 378 -13.25 6.06 3.98
C LEU A 378 -14.75 5.74 3.95
N ASP A 379 -15.18 4.68 4.64
CA ASP A 379 -16.59 4.30 4.75
C ASP A 379 -17.42 5.33 5.54
N GLN A 380 -16.78 6.18 6.35
CA GLN A 380 -17.41 7.33 7.00
C GLN A 380 -17.41 8.60 6.13
N GLY A 381 -16.92 8.52 4.89
CA GLY A 381 -16.86 9.63 3.95
C GLY A 381 -15.62 10.53 4.10
N HIS A 382 -14.65 10.14 4.94
CA HIS A 382 -13.37 10.86 5.01
C HIS A 382 -12.52 10.57 3.77
N LYS A 383 -11.70 11.54 3.36
CA LYS A 383 -10.73 11.43 2.26
C LYS A 383 -9.33 11.84 2.75
N PRO A 384 -8.72 11.08 3.67
CA PRO A 384 -7.52 11.51 4.39
C PRO A 384 -6.25 11.41 3.52
N SER A 385 -5.97 12.46 2.77
CA SER A 385 -4.84 12.52 1.81
C SER A 385 -3.48 12.15 2.42
N VAL A 386 -3.16 12.61 3.63
CA VAL A 386 -1.90 12.29 4.31
C VAL A 386 -1.83 10.83 4.69
N LEU A 387 -2.90 10.28 5.29
CA LEU A 387 -2.94 8.87 5.67
C LEU A 387 -2.89 7.94 4.45
N SER A 388 -3.49 8.34 3.33
CA SER A 388 -3.36 7.61 2.07
C SER A 388 -1.90 7.51 1.60
N ALA A 389 -1.14 8.60 1.73
CA ALA A 389 0.28 8.63 1.40
C ALA A 389 1.12 7.77 2.37
N ILE A 390 0.79 7.81 3.67
CA ILE A 390 1.41 6.93 4.69
C ILE A 390 1.18 5.48 4.32
N MET A 391 -0.06 5.07 4.09
CA MET A 391 -0.41 3.70 3.76
C MET A 391 0.26 3.23 2.48
N LYS A 392 0.21 4.04 1.41
CA LYS A 392 0.88 3.70 0.15
C LYS A 392 2.36 3.43 0.34
N ALA A 393 3.09 4.32 1.01
CA ALA A 393 4.53 4.18 1.16
C ALA A 393 4.90 3.07 2.16
N HIS A 394 4.33 3.10 3.36
CA HIS A 394 4.75 2.26 4.47
C HIS A 394 4.20 0.83 4.41
N ALA A 395 3.04 0.60 3.79
CA ALA A 395 2.57 -0.76 3.54
C ALA A 395 3.41 -1.44 2.46
N THR A 396 3.71 -0.75 1.36
CA THR A 396 4.50 -1.34 0.25
C THR A 396 5.96 -1.54 0.63
N TYR A 397 6.58 -0.64 1.42
CA TYR A 397 7.93 -0.89 1.96
C TYR A 397 7.96 -2.15 2.82
N ARG A 398 7.03 -2.30 3.77
CA ARG A 398 6.99 -3.48 4.63
C ARG A 398 6.63 -4.76 3.88
N MET A 399 5.77 -4.67 2.87
CA MET A 399 5.52 -5.76 1.93
C MET A 399 6.83 -6.23 1.29
N ARG A 400 7.63 -5.32 0.73
CA ARG A 400 8.94 -5.67 0.15
C ARG A 400 9.78 -6.44 1.16
N GLU A 401 9.93 -5.91 2.36
CA GLU A 401 10.77 -6.56 3.36
C GLU A 401 10.22 -7.94 3.79
N CYS A 402 8.90 -8.11 3.85
CA CYS A 402 8.28 -9.41 4.14
C CYS A 402 8.60 -10.44 3.06
N VAL A 403 8.49 -10.05 1.79
CA VAL A 403 8.75 -10.95 0.66
C VAL A 403 10.24 -11.29 0.59
N GLU A 404 11.14 -10.30 0.72
CA GLU A 404 12.59 -10.53 0.75
C GLU A 404 12.99 -11.51 1.87
N ARG A 405 12.52 -11.30 3.09
CA ARG A 405 12.77 -12.22 4.22
C ARG A 405 12.17 -13.61 3.99
N ALA A 406 11.00 -13.71 3.36
CA ALA A 406 10.40 -14.98 3.01
C ALA A 406 11.26 -15.75 2.00
N MET A 407 11.80 -15.07 0.99
CA MET A 407 12.74 -15.65 0.03
C MET A 407 13.99 -16.19 0.75
N ASP A 408 14.57 -15.40 1.67
CA ASP A 408 15.76 -15.79 2.44
C ASP A 408 15.53 -17.04 3.29
N ILE A 409 14.39 -17.12 4.00
CA ILE A 409 14.04 -18.27 4.86
C ILE A 409 13.79 -19.53 4.02
N HIS A 410 13.19 -19.40 2.83
CA HIS A 410 12.95 -20.54 1.94
C HIS A 410 14.21 -20.99 1.19
N GLY A 411 15.16 -20.07 0.97
CA GLY A 411 16.44 -20.33 0.32
C GLY A 411 16.28 -20.85 -1.10
N GLY A 412 16.99 -21.94 -1.41
CA GLY A 412 16.99 -22.56 -2.74
C GLY A 412 15.60 -22.83 -3.32
N LYS A 413 14.61 -23.17 -2.49
CA LYS A 413 13.23 -23.42 -2.95
C LYS A 413 12.60 -22.20 -3.61
N ALA A 414 12.84 -21.01 -3.07
CA ALA A 414 12.18 -19.78 -3.53
C ALA A 414 12.83 -19.17 -4.76
N ILE A 415 14.07 -19.54 -5.09
CA ILE A 415 14.79 -19.03 -6.28
C ILE A 415 14.68 -19.95 -7.50
N ILE A 416 14.16 -21.17 -7.34
CA ILE A 416 13.86 -22.07 -8.47
C ILE A 416 12.41 -21.85 -8.89
N GLU A 417 12.22 -21.28 -10.06
CA GLU A 417 10.91 -20.96 -10.63
C GLU A 417 10.20 -22.23 -11.16
N GLY A 418 8.89 -22.32 -10.96
CA GLY A 418 8.07 -23.47 -11.31
C GLY A 418 6.74 -23.53 -10.56
N GLU A 419 5.91 -24.53 -10.88
CA GLU A 419 4.59 -24.77 -10.28
C GLU A 419 4.63 -24.87 -8.74
N LYS A 420 5.73 -25.36 -8.16
CA LYS A 420 5.90 -25.52 -6.71
C LYS A 420 6.42 -24.27 -6.01
N ASN A 421 6.74 -23.21 -6.76
CA ASN A 421 7.24 -21.96 -6.22
C ASN A 421 6.12 -20.93 -6.08
N TYR A 422 5.63 -20.79 -4.87
CA TYR A 422 4.55 -19.90 -4.52
C TYR A 422 5.00 -18.48 -4.08
N LEU A 423 6.30 -18.17 -4.12
CA LEU A 423 6.83 -16.85 -3.74
C LEU A 423 7.36 -16.03 -4.92
N ALA A 424 7.87 -16.69 -5.96
CA ALA A 424 8.54 -16.01 -7.08
C ALA A 424 7.66 -14.96 -7.80
N PRO A 425 6.38 -15.23 -8.17
CA PRO A 425 5.56 -14.23 -8.84
C PRO A 425 5.36 -12.97 -7.98
N MET A 426 5.15 -13.17 -6.68
CA MET A 426 5.00 -12.08 -5.73
C MET A 426 6.29 -11.26 -5.63
N TYR A 427 7.44 -11.92 -5.51
CA TYR A 427 8.75 -11.26 -5.48
C TYR A 427 9.03 -10.41 -6.71
N GLN A 428 8.76 -10.95 -7.92
CA GLN A 428 8.92 -10.23 -9.19
C GLN A 428 8.07 -8.96 -9.24
N SER A 429 6.86 -8.98 -8.65
CA SER A 429 5.94 -7.85 -8.68
C SER A 429 6.26 -6.72 -7.69
N VAL A 430 7.08 -6.96 -6.67
CA VAL A 430 7.35 -6.01 -5.57
C VAL A 430 7.75 -4.61 -6.06
N PRO A 431 8.66 -4.44 -7.05
CA PRO A 431 9.07 -3.11 -7.49
C PRO A 431 7.93 -2.28 -8.10
N ILE A 432 6.89 -2.94 -8.64
CA ILE A 432 5.75 -2.28 -9.29
C ILE A 432 4.97 -1.48 -8.25
N GLY A 433 4.51 -2.12 -7.17
CA GLY A 433 3.73 -1.45 -6.10
C GLY A 433 4.46 -0.31 -5.40
N ILE A 434 5.80 -0.38 -5.34
CA ILE A 434 6.66 0.69 -4.78
C ILE A 434 6.69 1.91 -5.71
N THR A 435 6.56 1.70 -7.02
CA THR A 435 6.78 2.72 -8.05
C THR A 435 5.48 3.41 -8.48
N VAL A 436 4.41 2.64 -8.70
CA VAL A 436 3.14 3.16 -9.22
C VAL A 436 2.36 3.97 -8.18
N GLU A 437 1.33 4.69 -8.64
CA GLU A 437 0.48 5.59 -7.82
C GLU A 437 1.25 6.69 -7.07
N GLY A 438 2.41 7.07 -7.63
CA GLY A 438 3.38 8.00 -7.06
C GLY A 438 4.46 7.26 -6.31
N ALA A 439 5.68 7.25 -6.85
CA ALA A 439 6.81 6.50 -6.30
C ALA A 439 7.05 6.80 -4.82
N ASN A 440 7.37 5.78 -4.02
CA ASN A 440 7.52 5.96 -2.57
C ASN A 440 8.56 7.01 -2.18
N ILE A 441 9.59 7.23 -3.01
CA ILE A 441 10.58 8.29 -2.81
C ILE A 441 9.89 9.67 -2.77
N LEU A 442 9.05 9.96 -3.77
CA LEU A 442 8.29 11.21 -3.82
C LEU A 442 7.26 11.27 -2.69
N THR A 443 6.50 10.19 -2.48
CA THR A 443 5.45 10.14 -1.44
C THR A 443 6.04 10.40 -0.05
N ARG A 444 7.13 9.70 0.30
CA ARG A 444 7.79 9.82 1.61
C ARG A 444 8.44 11.19 1.78
N ASN A 445 9.16 11.68 0.78
CA ASN A 445 9.98 12.89 0.93
C ASN A 445 9.16 14.18 0.80
N LEU A 446 8.12 14.21 -0.04
CA LEU A 446 7.38 15.44 -0.37
C LEU A 446 5.94 15.45 0.13
N MET A 447 5.23 14.31 0.14
CA MET A 447 3.79 14.30 0.41
C MET A 447 3.47 14.14 1.90
N ILE A 448 3.96 13.07 2.55
CA ILE A 448 3.52 12.70 3.92
C ILE A 448 3.67 13.88 4.88
N PHE A 449 4.89 14.38 5.05
CA PHE A 449 5.11 15.52 5.94
C PHE A 449 4.82 16.86 5.26
N GLY A 450 5.28 17.06 4.02
CA GLY A 450 5.14 18.36 3.34
C GLY A 450 3.68 18.80 3.24
N GLN A 451 2.80 17.94 2.73
CA GLN A 451 1.37 18.24 2.67
C GLN A 451 0.73 18.19 4.06
N GLY A 452 1.11 17.23 4.92
CA GLY A 452 0.57 17.12 6.28
C GLY A 452 0.84 18.35 7.15
N SER A 453 2.04 18.93 7.08
CA SER A 453 2.43 20.11 7.83
C SER A 453 1.66 21.38 7.43
N ILE A 454 1.16 21.43 6.19
CA ILE A 454 0.35 22.55 5.71
C ILE A 454 -1.10 22.28 6.05
N ARG A 455 -1.60 21.11 5.66
CA ARG A 455 -3.01 20.74 5.67
C ARG A 455 -3.51 20.32 7.06
N SER A 456 -2.78 19.40 7.69
CA SER A 456 -3.20 18.72 8.92
C SER A 456 -2.71 19.45 10.17
N HIS A 457 -1.76 20.36 10.03
CA HIS A 457 -1.40 21.28 11.10
C HIS A 457 -2.58 22.21 11.45
N PRO A 458 -2.92 22.43 12.74
CA PRO A 458 -4.14 23.14 13.12
C PRO A 458 -4.25 24.61 12.64
N TYR A 459 -3.11 25.24 12.36
CA TYR A 459 -3.01 26.68 12.06
C TYR A 459 -2.31 27.04 10.74
N MET A 460 -1.47 26.17 10.15
CA MET A 460 -0.58 26.58 9.04
C MET A 460 -1.36 27.02 7.82
N LEU A 461 -2.30 26.19 7.34
CA LEU A 461 -3.13 26.53 6.19
C LEU A 461 -3.91 27.85 6.39
N LYS A 462 -4.46 28.06 7.59
CA LYS A 462 -5.24 29.26 7.92
C LYS A 462 -4.37 30.52 7.86
N GLU A 463 -3.15 30.45 8.37
CA GLU A 463 -2.18 31.55 8.30
C GLU A 463 -1.74 31.84 6.86
N MET A 464 -1.50 30.79 6.05
CA MET A 464 -1.14 30.95 4.64
C MET A 464 -2.29 31.57 3.81
N MET A 465 -3.53 31.15 4.07
CA MET A 465 -4.72 31.74 3.43
C MET A 465 -4.88 33.22 3.83
N ALA A 466 -4.68 33.56 5.11
CA ALA A 466 -4.76 34.94 5.59
C ALA A 466 -3.67 35.85 4.98
N LEU A 467 -2.47 35.32 4.71
CA LEU A 467 -1.39 36.07 4.04
C LEU A 467 -1.64 36.28 2.54
N SER A 468 -2.38 35.34 1.93
CA SER A 468 -2.75 35.33 0.52
C SER A 468 -4.04 36.09 0.23
N ASP A 469 -4.72 36.61 1.27
CA ASP A 469 -5.95 37.39 1.11
C ASP A 469 -5.69 38.68 0.31
N GLU A 470 -6.55 38.94 -0.67
CA GLU A 470 -6.53 40.15 -1.49
C GLU A 470 -6.85 41.40 -0.66
N ASP A 471 -7.73 41.28 0.33
CA ASP A 471 -8.00 42.33 1.32
C ASP A 471 -6.93 42.29 2.42
N ARG A 472 -6.01 43.25 2.37
CA ARG A 472 -4.88 43.34 3.30
C ARG A 472 -5.30 43.54 4.76
N GLU A 473 -6.38 44.27 5.05
CA GLU A 473 -6.78 44.53 6.43
C GLU A 473 -7.55 43.35 7.03
N ARG A 474 -8.35 42.66 6.21
CA ARG A 474 -8.97 41.38 6.57
C ARG A 474 -7.92 40.29 6.76
N GLY A 475 -6.99 40.13 5.82
CA GLY A 475 -5.88 39.19 5.91
C GLY A 475 -5.01 39.42 7.14
N LEU A 476 -4.70 40.68 7.47
CA LEU A 476 -3.96 41.01 8.70
C LEU A 476 -4.75 40.66 9.98
N ALA A 477 -6.07 40.81 9.97
CA ALA A 477 -6.91 40.47 11.13
C ALA A 477 -7.00 38.95 11.36
N GLU A 478 -7.24 38.17 10.30
CA GLU A 478 -7.27 36.71 10.40
C GLU A 478 -5.88 36.15 10.72
N PHE A 479 -4.81 36.73 10.16
CA PHE A 479 -3.45 36.34 10.51
C PHE A 479 -3.14 36.61 12.00
N ASP A 480 -3.51 37.78 12.54
CA ASP A 480 -3.34 38.08 13.97
C ASP A 480 -4.01 37.03 14.86
N LYS A 481 -5.25 36.67 14.53
CA LYS A 481 -6.01 35.66 15.27
C LYS A 481 -5.36 34.28 15.22
N HIS A 482 -4.98 33.82 14.03
CA HIS A 482 -4.44 32.48 13.85
C HIS A 482 -3.01 32.34 14.36
N PHE A 483 -2.14 33.32 14.06
CA PHE A 483 -0.75 33.33 14.51
C PHE A 483 -0.62 33.30 16.03
N TRP A 484 -1.38 34.14 16.75
CA TRP A 484 -1.31 34.13 18.22
C TRP A 484 -1.94 32.87 18.85
N SER A 485 -2.92 32.26 18.17
CA SER A 485 -3.46 30.96 18.58
C SER A 485 -2.44 29.85 18.37
N HIS A 486 -1.68 29.90 17.28
CA HIS A 486 -0.57 29.00 16.99
C HIS A 486 0.55 29.15 18.01
N VAL A 487 0.99 30.37 18.34
CA VAL A 487 1.99 30.59 19.41
C VAL A 487 1.51 29.99 20.74
N GLY A 488 0.25 30.22 21.10
CA GLY A 488 -0.34 29.61 22.29
C GLY A 488 -0.40 28.08 22.25
N HIS A 489 -0.64 27.51 21.07
CA HIS A 489 -0.57 26.07 20.83
C HIS A 489 0.85 25.53 21.02
N SER A 490 1.85 26.12 20.36
CA SER A 490 3.24 25.68 20.45
C SER A 490 3.79 25.76 21.87
N LEU A 491 3.43 26.80 22.66
CA LEU A 491 3.79 26.89 24.08
C LEU A 491 3.15 25.75 24.92
N LYS A 492 1.88 25.44 24.70
CA LYS A 492 1.21 24.30 25.37
C LYS A 492 1.83 22.98 24.96
N THR A 493 2.17 22.81 23.69
CA THR A 493 2.83 21.61 23.15
C THR A 493 4.24 21.47 23.72
N ALA A 494 5.01 22.55 23.86
CA ALA A 494 6.30 22.54 24.54
C ALA A 494 6.18 22.10 26.01
N TRP A 495 5.19 22.63 26.75
CA TRP A 495 4.94 22.20 28.13
C TRP A 495 4.52 20.72 28.23
N ARG A 496 3.63 20.25 27.35
CA ARG A 496 3.25 18.83 27.28
C ARG A 496 4.45 17.96 26.97
N THR A 497 5.30 18.38 26.03
CA THR A 497 6.52 17.66 25.65
C THR A 497 7.46 17.56 26.82
N PHE A 498 7.69 18.65 27.56
CA PHE A 498 8.47 18.67 28.80
C PHE A 498 7.90 17.69 29.84
N ALA A 499 6.62 17.84 30.21
CA ALA A 499 6.00 17.03 31.25
C ALA A 499 6.01 15.54 30.89
N ARG A 500 5.70 15.19 29.63
CA ARG A 500 5.69 13.79 29.16
C ARG A 500 7.09 13.23 28.97
N GLY A 501 8.05 14.03 28.51
CA GLY A 501 9.45 13.63 28.33
C GLY A 501 10.13 13.31 29.66
N TRP A 502 10.02 14.22 30.63
CA TRP A 502 10.67 14.10 31.93
C TRP A 502 10.04 13.07 32.86
N THR A 503 8.79 12.69 32.63
CA THR A 503 8.13 11.62 33.37
C THR A 503 8.22 10.26 32.67
N GLY A 504 9.00 10.16 31.58
CA GLY A 504 9.08 8.93 30.78
C GLY A 504 7.74 8.49 30.19
N GLY A 505 6.79 9.42 30.04
CA GLY A 505 5.43 9.16 29.55
C GLY A 505 4.35 9.03 30.63
N LEU A 506 4.68 9.00 31.93
CA LEU A 506 3.67 8.81 32.98
C LEU A 506 2.62 9.94 33.04
N ALA A 507 3.01 11.18 32.72
CA ALA A 507 2.09 12.33 32.62
C ALA A 507 1.29 12.37 31.31
N ALA A 508 1.48 11.41 30.41
CA ALA A 508 0.80 11.38 29.13
C ALA A 508 -0.62 10.77 29.26
N PRO A 509 -1.60 11.25 28.48
CA PRO A 509 -2.93 10.66 28.47
C PRO A 509 -2.91 9.28 27.80
N ALA A 510 -3.80 8.42 28.26
CA ALA A 510 -4.16 7.15 27.65
C ALA A 510 -5.68 6.95 27.79
N PRO A 511 -6.31 6.13 26.93
CA PRO A 511 -7.72 5.80 27.09
C PRO A 511 -8.00 5.15 28.45
N LYS A 512 -9.20 5.37 28.98
CA LYS A 512 -9.63 4.70 30.21
C LYS A 512 -9.86 3.22 29.93
N ASP A 513 -9.42 2.36 30.85
CA ASP A 513 -9.61 0.90 30.81
C ASP A 513 -9.04 0.19 29.57
N ALA A 514 -8.15 0.84 28.80
CA ALA A 514 -7.44 0.23 27.68
C ALA A 514 -6.35 -0.74 28.16
N ALA A 515 -6.16 -1.82 27.42
CA ALA A 515 -4.96 -2.63 27.49
C ALA A 515 -3.74 -1.80 27.03
N PHE A 516 -2.55 -2.25 27.42
CA PHE A 516 -1.29 -1.61 27.04
C PHE A 516 -1.26 -0.10 27.34
N THR A 517 -1.79 0.33 28.51
CA THR A 517 -1.83 1.74 28.91
C THR A 517 -0.47 2.43 28.78
N GLY A 518 0.62 1.71 29.07
CA GLY A 518 2.00 2.20 28.87
C GLY A 518 2.29 2.59 27.42
N HIS A 519 1.82 1.81 26.45
CA HIS A 519 2.04 2.05 25.03
C HIS A 519 1.26 3.26 24.52
N TRP A 520 -0.01 3.40 24.93
CA TRP A 520 -0.79 4.62 24.65
C TRP A 520 -0.13 5.88 25.20
N ARG A 521 0.44 5.80 26.41
CA ARG A 521 1.21 6.90 27.02
C ARG A 521 2.47 7.23 26.22
N GLN A 522 3.21 6.23 25.73
CA GLN A 522 4.38 6.47 24.88
C GLN A 522 3.97 7.11 23.55
N LEU A 523 2.91 6.65 22.89
CA LEU A 523 2.44 7.30 21.65
C LEU A 523 2.04 8.77 21.91
N SER A 524 1.37 9.06 23.01
CA SER A 524 1.07 10.45 23.44
C SER A 524 2.34 11.29 23.69
N ARG A 525 3.40 10.68 24.24
CA ARG A 525 4.70 11.34 24.45
C ARG A 525 5.36 11.66 23.12
N TYR A 526 5.47 10.68 22.23
CA TYR A 526 6.08 10.86 20.91
C TYR A 526 5.28 11.81 20.01
N ALA A 527 3.93 11.80 20.08
CA ALA A 527 3.10 12.76 19.35
C ALA A 527 3.37 14.21 19.80
N ALA A 528 3.51 14.47 21.10
CA ALA A 528 3.87 15.81 21.60
C ALA A 528 5.26 16.25 21.11
N ALA A 529 6.25 15.35 21.20
CA ALA A 529 7.60 15.59 20.72
C ALA A 529 7.63 15.86 19.21
N PHE A 530 6.87 15.09 18.44
CA PHE A 530 6.70 15.26 16.99
C PHE A 530 6.10 16.63 16.65
N ALA A 531 5.01 17.02 17.32
CA ALA A 531 4.37 18.32 17.09
C ALA A 531 5.32 19.48 17.40
N LEU A 532 6.02 19.44 18.55
CA LEU A 532 7.02 20.46 18.89
C LEU A 532 8.15 20.54 17.87
N LEU A 533 8.67 19.37 17.45
CA LEU A 533 9.75 19.30 16.47
C LEU A 533 9.29 19.79 15.10
N SER A 534 8.03 19.53 14.72
CA SER A 534 7.41 20.01 13.49
C SER A 534 7.29 21.52 13.50
N ASP A 535 6.75 22.11 14.58
CA ASP A 535 6.62 23.57 14.76
C ASP A 535 7.97 24.26 14.66
N LEU A 536 8.98 23.74 15.37
CA LEU A 536 10.33 24.31 15.34
C LEU A 536 11.00 24.14 13.98
N SER A 537 10.76 23.03 13.28
CA SER A 537 11.27 22.83 11.92
C SER A 537 10.63 23.81 10.93
N LEU A 538 9.31 24.02 11.01
CA LEU A 538 8.59 25.00 10.21
C LEU A 538 9.03 26.43 10.53
N LEU A 539 9.19 26.77 11.82
CA LEU A 539 9.64 28.08 12.27
C LEU A 539 11.06 28.41 11.76
N THR A 540 11.97 27.44 11.82
CA THR A 540 13.39 27.67 11.50
C THR A 540 13.73 27.53 10.03
N LEU A 541 13.00 26.71 9.28
CA LEU A 541 13.27 26.45 7.86
C LEU A 541 12.23 27.09 6.92
N GLY A 542 11.01 27.37 7.40
CA GLY A 542 9.93 27.92 6.58
C GLY A 542 9.74 27.15 5.26
N GLY A 543 9.60 27.88 4.15
CA GLY A 543 9.48 27.28 2.82
C GLY A 543 10.71 26.48 2.35
N ALA A 544 11.88 26.63 2.99
CA ALA A 544 13.05 25.83 2.65
C ALA A 544 12.90 24.36 3.07
N LEU A 545 11.98 24.04 4.00
CA LEU A 545 11.71 22.68 4.43
C LEU A 545 11.25 21.79 3.27
N LYS A 546 10.46 22.32 2.32
CA LYS A 546 10.05 21.63 1.08
C LYS A 546 11.24 21.17 0.23
N ARG A 547 12.38 21.88 0.31
CA ARG A 547 13.63 21.53 -0.39
C ARG A 547 14.55 20.63 0.43
N LYS A 548 14.29 20.46 1.73
CA LYS A 548 15.07 19.60 2.63
C LYS A 548 14.42 18.22 2.73
N GLU A 549 14.35 17.55 1.58
CA GLU A 549 13.65 16.27 1.41
C GLU A 549 14.02 15.21 2.45
N MET A 550 15.30 15.09 2.82
CA MET A 550 15.73 14.14 3.87
C MET A 550 15.14 14.45 5.25
N LEU A 551 15.02 15.73 5.63
CA LEU A 551 14.41 16.11 6.91
C LEU A 551 12.89 15.92 6.87
N SER A 552 12.26 16.35 5.79
CA SER A 552 10.83 16.14 5.53
C SER A 552 10.47 14.65 5.61
N ALA A 553 11.28 13.80 4.99
CA ALA A 553 11.08 12.36 5.00
C ALA A 553 11.13 11.74 6.40
N ARG A 554 12.13 12.11 7.21
CA ARG A 554 12.26 11.61 8.59
C ARG A 554 11.13 12.09 9.49
N LEU A 555 10.66 13.32 9.31
CA LEU A 555 9.45 13.81 9.98
C LEU A 555 8.21 13.03 9.53
N GLY A 556 8.13 12.68 8.24
CA GLY A 556 7.10 11.82 7.67
C GLY A 556 7.14 10.40 8.25
N ASP A 557 8.33 9.83 8.47
CA ASP A 557 8.48 8.52 9.11
C ASP A 557 7.95 8.54 10.54
N ILE A 558 8.24 9.61 11.33
CA ILE A 558 7.72 9.75 12.70
C ILE A 558 6.19 9.75 12.71
N LEU A 559 5.58 10.58 11.85
CA LEU A 559 4.12 10.64 11.71
C LEU A 559 3.53 9.28 11.31
N SER A 560 4.19 8.60 10.38
CA SER A 560 3.75 7.31 9.86
C SER A 560 3.78 6.23 10.93
N GLU A 561 4.88 6.08 11.67
CA GLU A 561 4.97 5.11 12.76
C GLU A 561 3.93 5.39 13.85
N LEU A 562 3.69 6.65 14.22
CA LEU A 562 2.64 7.01 15.19
C LEU A 562 1.25 6.53 14.75
N TYR A 563 0.92 6.70 13.48
CA TYR A 563 -0.34 6.24 12.91
C TYR A 563 -0.45 4.71 12.91
N LEU A 564 0.60 4.02 12.43
CA LEU A 564 0.63 2.57 12.33
C LEU A 564 0.54 1.89 13.69
N LEU A 565 1.28 2.36 14.69
CA LEU A 565 1.24 1.83 16.06
C LEU A 565 -0.09 2.12 16.76
N GLY A 566 -0.68 3.30 16.52
CA GLY A 566 -2.04 3.61 17.00
C GLY A 566 -3.09 2.66 16.41
N ALA A 567 -2.95 2.29 15.13
CA ALA A 567 -3.83 1.32 14.48
C ALA A 567 -3.69 -0.09 15.07
N VAL A 568 -2.47 -0.52 15.40
CA VAL A 568 -2.17 -1.81 16.05
C VAL A 568 -2.88 -1.91 17.40
N LEU A 569 -2.68 -0.92 18.28
CA LEU A 569 -3.33 -0.91 19.60
C LEU A 569 -4.85 -0.85 19.47
N LYS A 570 -5.38 -0.05 18.53
CA LYS A 570 -6.82 -0.03 18.24
C LYS A 570 -7.33 -1.40 17.81
N ARG A 571 -6.65 -2.08 16.88
CA ARG A 571 -7.06 -3.40 16.41
C ARG A 571 -7.17 -4.39 17.58
N PHE A 572 -6.16 -4.42 18.44
CA PHE A 572 -6.16 -5.28 19.63
C PHE A 572 -7.35 -5.01 20.56
N GLU A 573 -7.69 -3.72 20.77
CA GLU A 573 -8.86 -3.32 21.56
C GLU A 573 -10.18 -3.81 20.95
N VAL A 574 -10.40 -3.58 19.66
CA VAL A 574 -11.68 -3.87 19.00
C VAL A 574 -11.88 -5.36 18.71
N GLU A 575 -10.80 -6.15 18.63
CA GLU A 575 -10.85 -7.61 18.49
C GLU A 575 -11.03 -8.33 19.83
N GLY A 576 -11.22 -7.60 20.93
CA GLY A 576 -11.54 -8.18 22.24
C GLY A 576 -10.32 -8.58 23.07
N ARG A 577 -9.16 -7.97 22.80
CA ARG A 577 -7.92 -8.13 23.58
C ARG A 577 -7.46 -9.60 23.73
N PRO A 578 -7.32 -10.34 22.63
CA PRO A 578 -6.91 -11.74 22.69
C PRO A 578 -5.55 -11.88 23.40
N GLU A 579 -5.53 -12.60 24.53
CA GLU A 579 -4.32 -12.78 25.36
C GLU A 579 -3.13 -13.33 24.57
N ALA A 580 -3.38 -14.24 23.63
CA ALA A 580 -2.34 -14.81 22.77
C ALA A 580 -1.61 -13.76 21.92
N ASP A 581 -2.25 -12.64 21.60
CA ASP A 581 -1.67 -11.61 20.72
C ASP A 581 -0.74 -10.66 21.48
N LYS A 582 -0.72 -10.70 22.81
CA LYS A 582 0.06 -9.74 23.61
C LYS A 582 1.56 -9.71 23.26
N PRO A 583 2.29 -10.84 23.15
CA PRO A 583 3.70 -10.81 22.80
C PRO A 583 3.95 -10.16 21.43
N LEU A 584 3.06 -10.41 20.47
CA LEU A 584 3.12 -9.79 19.14
C LEU A 584 2.92 -8.27 19.22
N ILE A 585 1.94 -7.81 20.00
CA ILE A 585 1.72 -6.37 20.19
C ILE A 585 2.97 -5.73 20.81
N GLU A 586 3.54 -6.31 21.86
CA GLU A 586 4.74 -5.74 22.48
C GLU A 586 5.92 -5.68 21.53
N TYR A 587 6.15 -6.74 20.76
CA TYR A 587 7.20 -6.74 19.74
C TYR A 587 7.00 -5.63 18.69
N ILE A 588 5.77 -5.47 18.20
CA ILE A 588 5.43 -4.41 17.23
C ILE A 588 5.69 -3.02 17.84
N MET A 589 5.30 -2.82 19.10
CA MET A 589 5.47 -1.54 19.78
C MET A 589 6.94 -1.23 20.05
N GLU A 590 7.72 -2.17 20.58
CA GLU A 590 9.16 -2.01 20.83
C GLU A 590 9.93 -1.71 19.53
N LYS A 591 9.69 -2.49 18.47
CA LYS A 591 10.28 -2.24 17.15
C LYS A 591 9.86 -0.88 16.58
N GLY A 592 8.61 -0.49 16.81
CA GLY A 592 8.08 0.83 16.44
C GLY A 592 8.78 1.97 17.18
N TYR A 593 9.06 1.81 18.47
CA TYR A 593 9.83 2.79 19.25
C TYR A 593 11.27 2.92 18.76
N CYS A 594 11.91 1.80 18.38
CA CYS A 594 13.22 1.83 17.75
C CYS A 594 13.21 2.69 16.48
N ARG A 595 12.25 2.45 15.57
CA ARG A 595 12.08 3.22 14.32
C ARG A 595 11.81 4.70 14.57
N LEU A 596 10.93 5.01 15.53
CA LEU A 596 10.68 6.39 15.97
C LEU A 596 11.97 7.04 16.48
N GLY A 597 12.74 6.35 17.32
CA GLY A 597 13.99 6.83 17.86
C GLY A 597 15.03 7.17 16.80
N ILE A 598 15.22 6.28 15.83
CA ILE A 598 16.09 6.49 14.67
C ILE A 598 15.66 7.74 13.89
N ALA A 599 14.36 7.87 13.61
CA ALA A 599 13.84 9.01 12.86
C ALA A 599 13.97 10.33 13.63
N PHE A 600 13.65 10.36 14.94
CA PHE A 600 13.84 11.52 15.81
C PHE A 600 15.29 11.96 15.87
N ASN A 601 16.24 11.05 16.14
CA ASN A 601 17.66 11.36 16.12
C ASN A 601 18.09 11.88 14.75
N GLY A 602 17.64 11.23 13.67
CA GLY A 602 17.93 11.65 12.30
C GLY A 602 17.50 13.09 12.01
N VAL A 603 16.35 13.55 12.52
CA VAL A 603 15.93 14.96 12.38
C VAL A 603 16.79 15.86 13.28
N LEU A 604 16.93 15.53 14.55
CA LEU A 604 17.64 16.36 15.53
C LEU A 604 19.13 16.56 15.19
N ASP A 605 19.79 15.53 14.66
CA ASP A 605 21.19 15.58 14.25
C ASP A 605 21.41 16.35 12.94
N ASN A 606 20.36 16.59 12.17
CA ASN A 606 20.46 17.24 10.86
C ASN A 606 19.68 18.55 10.77
N LEU A 607 18.97 18.94 11.83
CA LEU A 607 18.29 20.23 11.89
C LEU A 607 19.32 21.37 11.91
N PRO A 608 19.35 22.28 10.92
CA PRO A 608 20.34 23.35 10.86
C PRO A 608 20.27 24.29 12.08
N ALA A 609 19.07 24.53 12.59
CA ALA A 609 18.86 25.26 13.83
C ALA A 609 19.23 24.40 15.04
N ARG A 610 20.52 24.36 15.38
CA ARG A 610 21.06 23.53 16.47
C ARG A 610 20.45 23.85 17.83
N TRP A 611 20.14 25.11 18.09
CA TRP A 611 19.45 25.51 19.33
C TRP A 611 18.07 24.83 19.46
N ALA A 612 17.32 24.70 18.35
CA ALA A 612 16.01 24.08 18.34
C ALA A 612 16.13 22.57 18.55
N ALA A 613 17.13 21.93 17.95
CA ALA A 613 17.42 20.52 18.17
C ALA A 613 17.78 20.23 19.64
N VAL A 614 18.67 21.04 20.23
CA VAL A 614 19.05 20.92 21.66
C VAL A 614 17.85 21.14 22.56
N LEU A 615 16.98 22.11 22.25
CA LEU A 615 15.75 22.36 22.99
C LEU A 615 14.83 21.13 22.97
N VAL A 616 14.57 20.54 21.80
CA VAL A 616 13.72 19.34 21.70
C VAL A 616 14.35 18.16 22.43
N ARG A 617 15.67 17.94 22.30
CA ARG A 617 16.38 16.90 23.06
C ARG A 617 16.14 17.06 24.57
N PHE A 618 16.31 18.26 25.10
CA PHE A 618 16.11 18.54 26.52
C PHE A 618 14.65 18.35 26.97
N LEU A 619 13.68 18.83 26.18
CA LEU A 619 12.27 18.77 26.57
C LEU A 619 11.67 17.37 26.41
N ALA A 620 11.91 16.70 25.28
CA ALA A 620 11.27 15.43 24.93
C ALA A 620 12.05 14.18 25.41
N PHE A 621 13.38 14.29 25.47
CA PHE A 621 14.30 13.16 25.57
C PHE A 621 15.44 13.44 26.57
N PRO A 622 15.14 13.72 27.85
CA PRO A 622 16.15 14.16 28.82
C PRO A 622 17.27 13.14 29.07
N LEU A 623 17.00 11.84 28.87
CA LEU A 623 17.96 10.75 28.99
C LEU A 623 18.49 10.25 27.63
N GLY A 624 18.24 11.00 26.56
CA GLY A 624 18.49 10.56 25.20
C GLY A 624 17.24 10.01 24.52
N VAL A 625 17.31 9.95 23.19
CA VAL A 625 16.24 9.38 22.36
C VAL A 625 16.38 7.85 22.43
N PRO A 626 15.35 7.11 22.90
CA PRO A 626 15.42 5.65 23.01
C PRO A 626 15.40 5.00 21.61
N TYR A 627 16.15 3.93 21.42
CA TYR A 627 16.15 3.12 20.18
C TYR A 627 16.44 1.64 20.44
N GLU A 628 15.96 1.11 21.56
CA GLU A 628 16.13 -0.30 21.95
C GLU A 628 15.38 -1.24 20.99
N GLU A 629 16.03 -2.34 20.61
CA GLU A 629 15.44 -3.42 19.82
C GLU A 629 14.71 -4.42 20.74
N PRO A 630 13.71 -5.16 20.24
CA PRO A 630 13.04 -6.20 21.02
C PRO A 630 14.02 -7.27 21.51
N SER A 631 13.73 -7.87 22.67
CA SER A 631 14.56 -8.95 23.20
C SER A 631 14.54 -10.20 22.31
N ASP A 632 15.61 -11.01 22.38
CA ASP A 632 15.69 -12.29 21.64
C ASP A 632 14.60 -13.28 22.09
N GLU A 633 14.22 -13.24 23.37
CA GLU A 633 13.14 -14.08 23.93
C GLU A 633 11.78 -13.70 23.31
N LEU A 634 11.44 -12.40 23.30
CA LEU A 634 10.21 -11.91 22.68
C LEU A 634 10.18 -12.19 21.18
N THR A 635 11.33 -12.00 20.51
CA THR A 635 11.50 -12.33 19.09
C THR A 635 11.22 -13.82 18.83
N SER A 636 11.76 -14.70 19.67
CA SER A 636 11.55 -16.14 19.59
C SER A 636 10.09 -16.53 19.81
N GLU A 637 9.42 -15.91 20.79
CA GLU A 637 8.00 -16.12 21.07
C GLU A 637 7.13 -15.73 19.88
N VAL A 638 7.38 -14.56 19.28
CA VAL A 638 6.64 -14.08 18.10
C VAL A 638 6.88 -14.96 16.87
N ALA A 639 8.12 -15.38 16.63
CA ALA A 639 8.43 -16.30 15.54
C ALA A 639 7.68 -17.64 15.67
N ALA A 640 7.50 -18.13 16.90
CA ALA A 640 6.83 -19.39 17.16
C ALA A 640 5.33 -19.38 16.84
N ILE A 641 4.69 -18.21 16.77
CA ILE A 641 3.24 -18.05 16.49
C ILE A 641 2.85 -18.77 15.20
N MET A 642 3.63 -18.60 14.13
CA MET A 642 3.31 -19.17 12.82
C MET A 642 3.82 -20.60 12.62
N MET A 643 4.60 -21.13 13.58
CA MET A 643 5.18 -22.47 13.51
C MET A 643 4.30 -23.56 14.15
N ARG A 644 3.11 -23.20 14.66
CA ARG A 644 2.19 -24.14 15.33
C ARG A 644 0.73 -23.82 14.96
N PRO A 645 -0.14 -24.84 14.83
CA PRO A 645 -1.59 -24.61 14.72
C PRO A 645 -2.08 -23.84 15.95
N SER A 646 -2.68 -22.67 15.73
CA SER A 646 -3.21 -21.84 16.79
C SER A 646 -4.27 -20.89 16.25
N SER A 647 -5.22 -20.50 17.09
CA SER A 647 -6.22 -19.49 16.71
C SER A 647 -5.58 -18.15 16.35
N GLN A 648 -4.42 -17.84 16.92
CA GLN A 648 -3.63 -16.64 16.60
C GLN A 648 -3.08 -16.70 15.18
N ARG A 649 -2.53 -17.84 14.76
CA ARG A 649 -2.07 -18.08 13.38
C ARG A 649 -3.19 -17.80 12.38
N ASP A 650 -4.41 -18.27 12.67
CA ASP A 650 -5.56 -18.10 11.78
C ASP A 650 -6.10 -16.66 11.77
N ARG A 651 -6.14 -15.97 12.93
CA ARG A 651 -6.52 -14.55 13.00
C ARG A 651 -5.54 -13.61 12.31
N LEU A 652 -4.26 -13.99 12.20
CA LEU A 652 -3.23 -13.21 11.53
C LEU A 652 -3.32 -13.28 10.01
N THR A 653 -3.83 -14.40 9.49
CA THR A 653 -3.89 -14.65 8.05
C THR A 653 -5.31 -14.99 7.60
N PRO A 654 -6.31 -14.14 7.92
CA PRO A 654 -7.71 -14.45 7.64
C PRO A 654 -7.95 -14.42 6.13
N ASP A 655 -8.83 -15.29 5.65
CA ASP A 655 -9.37 -15.31 4.28
C ASP A 655 -8.34 -15.41 3.16
N LEU A 656 -7.13 -15.92 3.44
CA LEU A 656 -6.20 -16.33 2.39
C LEU A 656 -6.75 -17.56 1.67
N TYR A 657 -6.55 -17.62 0.36
CA TYR A 657 -6.82 -18.83 -0.41
C TYR A 657 -5.64 -19.78 -0.30
N LEU A 658 -5.87 -21.00 0.18
CA LEU A 658 -4.81 -21.97 0.45
C LEU A 658 -4.77 -23.11 -0.57
N GLY A 659 -5.57 -23.02 -1.64
CA GLY A 659 -5.62 -24.01 -2.73
C GLY A 659 -6.73 -25.04 -2.59
N GLU A 660 -7.78 -24.74 -1.82
CA GLU A 660 -8.85 -25.68 -1.45
C GLU A 660 -9.56 -26.28 -2.69
N ARG A 661 -9.63 -25.53 -3.79
CA ARG A 661 -10.31 -25.94 -5.04
C ARG A 661 -9.41 -26.60 -6.08
N HIS A 662 -8.12 -26.74 -5.80
CA HIS A 662 -7.18 -27.47 -6.66
C HIS A 662 -6.88 -28.85 -6.08
N ALA A 663 -6.76 -29.84 -6.97
CA ALA A 663 -6.32 -31.18 -6.57
C ALA A 663 -4.86 -31.14 -6.08
N GLU A 664 -4.01 -30.44 -6.83
CA GLU A 664 -2.60 -30.21 -6.51
C GLU A 664 -2.35 -28.70 -6.44
N HIS A 665 -1.85 -28.22 -5.30
CA HIS A 665 -1.53 -26.82 -5.10
C HIS A 665 -0.41 -26.72 -4.06
N PRO A 666 0.66 -25.95 -4.33
CA PRO A 666 1.87 -26.04 -3.52
C PRO A 666 1.70 -25.48 -2.10
N VAL A 667 0.79 -24.52 -1.90
CA VAL A 667 0.42 -24.05 -0.55
C VAL A 667 -0.41 -25.10 0.20
N LYS A 668 -1.29 -25.82 -0.49
CA LYS A 668 -2.11 -26.89 0.11
C LYS A 668 -1.23 -28.04 0.57
N ASP A 669 -0.24 -28.41 -0.26
CA ASP A 669 0.78 -29.39 0.09
C ASP A 669 1.59 -28.96 1.31
N LEU A 670 1.95 -27.67 1.40
CA LEU A 670 2.65 -27.11 2.53
C LEU A 670 1.83 -27.14 3.82
N GLU A 671 0.57 -26.69 3.79
CA GLU A 671 -0.32 -26.73 4.97
C GLU A 671 -0.57 -28.18 5.42
N THR A 672 -0.76 -29.10 4.47
CA THR A 672 -0.90 -30.54 4.78
C THR A 672 0.36 -31.07 5.46
N ALA A 673 1.55 -30.78 4.92
CA ALA A 673 2.80 -31.19 5.55
C ALA A 673 2.99 -30.56 6.94
N PHE A 674 2.59 -29.30 7.11
CA PHE A 674 2.64 -28.59 8.37
C PHE A 674 1.79 -29.28 9.46
N GLU A 675 0.54 -29.60 9.14
CA GLU A 675 -0.36 -30.33 10.05
C GLU A 675 0.22 -31.70 10.43
N LEU A 676 0.67 -32.47 9.43
CA LEU A 676 1.28 -33.79 9.65
C LEU A 676 2.52 -33.71 10.56
N VAL A 677 3.41 -32.73 10.34
CA VAL A 677 4.62 -32.51 11.15
C VAL A 677 4.28 -32.09 12.58
N CYS A 678 3.24 -31.28 12.76
CA CYS A 678 2.78 -30.88 14.09
C CYS A 678 2.16 -32.05 14.85
N ASP A 679 1.33 -32.87 14.19
CA ASP A 679 0.72 -34.07 14.78
C ASP A 679 1.74 -35.14 15.16
N ALA A 680 2.81 -35.28 14.39
CA ALA A 680 3.85 -36.28 14.63
C ALA A 680 4.88 -35.87 15.72
N ALA A 681 4.84 -34.62 16.21
CA ALA A 681 5.79 -34.12 17.19
C ALA A 681 5.91 -34.98 18.48
N PRO A 682 4.84 -35.55 19.05
CA PRO A 682 4.94 -36.46 20.19
C PRO A 682 5.69 -37.76 19.86
N ILE A 683 5.54 -38.27 18.64
CA ILE A 683 6.20 -39.50 18.17
C ILE A 683 7.71 -39.25 18.05
N GLU A 684 8.09 -38.14 17.41
CA GLU A 684 9.50 -37.71 17.31
C GLU A 684 10.13 -37.48 18.69
N LYS A 685 9.36 -36.94 19.64
CA LYS A 685 9.80 -36.77 21.04
C LYS A 685 10.11 -38.12 21.69
N LYS A 686 9.23 -39.14 21.57
CA LYS A 686 9.47 -40.50 22.09
C LYS A 686 10.77 -41.09 21.54
N MET A 687 10.94 -40.97 20.21
CA MET A 687 12.14 -41.46 19.51
C MET A 687 13.42 -40.75 20.01
N ARG A 688 13.37 -39.42 20.17
CA ARG A 688 14.50 -38.61 20.67
C ARG A 688 14.87 -38.96 22.11
N GLU A 689 13.90 -39.17 22.99
CA GLU A 689 14.13 -39.59 24.39
C GLU A 689 14.83 -40.96 24.48
N LYS A 690 14.52 -41.86 23.55
CA LYS A 690 15.19 -43.16 23.41
C LYS A 690 16.47 -43.11 22.57
N LYS A 691 16.86 -41.94 22.06
CA LYS A 691 18.02 -41.71 21.18
C LYS A 691 17.99 -42.56 19.89
N ILE A 692 16.80 -42.93 19.41
CA ILE A 692 16.62 -43.66 18.15
C ILE A 692 16.19 -42.66 17.08
N LYS A 693 16.95 -42.55 15.99
CA LYS A 693 16.63 -41.64 14.87
C LYS A 693 15.89 -42.32 13.73
N ASP A 694 16.12 -43.62 13.53
CA ASP A 694 15.49 -44.37 12.46
C ASP A 694 14.09 -44.87 12.89
N PRO A 695 13.02 -44.49 12.17
CA PRO A 695 11.67 -44.95 12.46
C PRO A 695 11.53 -46.48 12.41
N VAL A 696 12.28 -47.18 11.54
CA VAL A 696 12.24 -48.65 11.46
C VAL A 696 12.81 -49.26 12.73
N ALA A 697 14.01 -48.86 13.13
CA ALA A 697 14.61 -49.29 14.39
C ALA A 697 13.74 -48.96 15.62
N ALA A 698 13.04 -47.82 15.61
CA ALA A 698 12.15 -47.44 16.71
C ALA A 698 10.92 -48.35 16.80
N ARG A 699 10.33 -48.74 15.67
CA ARG A 699 9.22 -49.70 15.60
C ARG A 699 9.67 -51.08 16.06
N ASP A 700 10.80 -51.55 15.53
CA ASP A 700 11.34 -52.88 15.84
C ASP A 700 11.75 -53.01 17.33
N ALA A 701 12.18 -51.90 17.94
CA ALA A 701 12.45 -51.80 19.37
C ALA A 701 11.20 -51.59 20.26
N GLY A 702 10.00 -51.54 19.67
CA GLY A 702 8.74 -51.31 20.38
C GLY A 702 8.59 -49.91 20.98
N VAL A 703 9.38 -48.93 20.51
CA VAL A 703 9.32 -47.53 20.99
C VAL A 703 8.15 -46.78 20.36
N ILE A 704 7.80 -47.14 19.12
CA ILE A 704 6.64 -46.62 18.39
C ILE A 704 5.79 -47.78 17.85
N THR A 705 4.49 -47.55 17.69
CA THR A 705 3.55 -48.51 17.10
C THR A 705 3.62 -48.52 15.57
N ASP A 706 3.04 -49.54 14.93
CA ASP A 706 2.93 -49.61 13.46
C ASP A 706 2.17 -48.41 12.87
N GLY A 707 1.09 -47.96 13.53
CA GLY A 707 0.36 -46.77 13.10
C GLY A 707 1.17 -45.47 13.25
N GLU A 708 1.98 -45.36 14.30
CA GLU A 708 2.91 -44.22 14.47
C GLU A 708 4.02 -44.25 13.40
N TYR A 709 4.51 -45.44 13.03
CA TYR A 709 5.46 -45.60 11.93
C TYR A 709 4.86 -45.18 10.59
N GLU A 710 3.64 -45.62 10.27
CA GLU A 710 2.93 -45.20 9.05
C GLU A 710 2.74 -43.67 9.01
N ARG A 711 2.39 -43.05 10.14
CA ARG A 711 2.25 -41.59 10.25
C ARG A 711 3.58 -40.88 9.97
N LEU A 712 4.71 -41.38 10.47
CA LEU A 712 6.03 -40.82 10.17
C LEU A 712 6.41 -40.97 8.69
N MET A 713 6.01 -42.06 8.03
CA MET A 713 6.22 -42.23 6.59
C MET A 713 5.37 -41.24 5.77
N GLN A 714 4.13 -40.99 6.19
CA GLN A 714 3.29 -39.93 5.60
C GLN A 714 3.93 -38.54 5.74
N VAL A 715 4.44 -38.21 6.94
CA VAL A 715 5.19 -36.97 7.18
C VAL A 715 6.38 -36.85 6.24
N LYS A 716 7.21 -37.90 6.14
CA LYS A 716 8.40 -37.89 5.27
C LYS A 716 8.03 -37.66 3.81
N ALA A 717 6.97 -38.29 3.32
CA ALA A 717 6.49 -38.11 1.95
C ALA A 717 5.99 -36.68 1.71
N ALA A 718 5.19 -36.13 2.64
CA ALA A 718 4.66 -34.77 2.53
C ALA A 718 5.78 -33.70 2.57
N VAL A 719 6.73 -33.84 3.50
CA VAL A 719 7.91 -32.96 3.59
C VAL A 719 8.73 -33.02 2.31
N ALA A 720 8.97 -34.23 1.77
CA ALA A 720 9.71 -34.40 0.52
C ALA A 720 9.03 -33.69 -0.66
N LYS A 721 7.69 -33.77 -0.75
CA LYS A 721 6.90 -33.07 -1.77
C LYS A 721 7.07 -31.55 -1.66
N VAL A 722 6.99 -30.99 -0.45
CA VAL A 722 7.15 -29.53 -0.21
C VAL A 722 8.56 -29.04 -0.52
N VAL A 723 9.58 -29.79 -0.12
CA VAL A 723 10.99 -29.45 -0.31
C VAL A 723 11.42 -29.55 -1.77
N ALA A 724 10.78 -30.42 -2.55
CA ALA A 724 11.09 -30.57 -3.96
C ALA A 724 10.91 -29.25 -4.72
N VAL A 725 11.81 -29.02 -5.66
CA VAL A 725 11.72 -27.95 -6.66
C VAL A 725 11.34 -28.56 -8.01
N ASP A 726 10.91 -27.72 -8.94
CA ASP A 726 10.61 -28.16 -10.29
C ASP A 726 11.88 -28.34 -11.13
N ALA A 727 11.77 -29.21 -12.11
CA ALA A 727 12.85 -29.53 -13.03
C ALA A 727 12.23 -29.78 -14.41
N TYR A 728 12.86 -29.23 -15.45
CA TYR A 728 12.38 -29.30 -16.82
C TYR A 728 13.47 -29.85 -17.72
N ASP A 729 13.08 -30.52 -18.81
CA ASP A 729 14.03 -30.94 -19.83
C ASP A 729 14.72 -29.71 -20.47
N ALA A 730 16.02 -29.83 -20.72
CA ALA A 730 16.82 -28.71 -21.20
C ALA A 730 16.32 -28.15 -22.54
N HIS A 731 15.82 -29.01 -23.44
CA HIS A 731 15.28 -28.60 -24.74
C HIS A 731 13.90 -27.93 -24.61
N THR A 732 13.15 -28.23 -23.55
CA THR A 732 11.92 -27.50 -23.22
C THR A 732 12.21 -26.07 -22.77
N ILE A 733 13.31 -25.86 -22.03
CA ILE A 733 13.70 -24.52 -21.54
C ILE A 733 14.31 -23.68 -22.67
N SER A 734 15.18 -24.28 -23.48
CA SER A 734 16.00 -23.53 -24.42
C SER A 734 16.17 -24.24 -25.77
N PRO A 735 15.86 -23.58 -26.89
CA PRO A 735 16.09 -24.15 -28.22
C PRO A 735 17.58 -24.35 -28.51
N ILE A 736 18.49 -23.71 -27.77
CA ILE A 736 19.95 -23.85 -27.90
C ILE A 736 20.58 -24.79 -26.87
N ALA A 737 19.79 -25.55 -26.10
CA ALA A 737 20.31 -26.45 -25.07
C ALA A 737 21.33 -27.48 -25.60
N GLY A 738 21.21 -27.87 -26.88
CA GLY A 738 22.14 -28.77 -27.55
C GLY A 738 23.57 -28.23 -27.71
N GLN A 739 23.82 -26.92 -27.53
CA GLN A 739 25.15 -26.32 -27.67
C GLN A 739 26.18 -26.85 -26.66
N HIS A 740 25.72 -27.42 -25.54
CA HIS A 740 26.57 -28.02 -24.50
C HIS A 740 26.65 -29.55 -24.61
N ALA A 741 25.91 -30.19 -25.52
CA ALA A 741 25.88 -31.65 -25.67
C ALA A 741 27.20 -32.21 -26.23
N THR A 742 27.92 -31.43 -27.03
CA THR A 742 29.23 -31.80 -27.60
C THR A 742 30.36 -31.83 -26.57
N GLN A 743 30.27 -31.07 -25.47
CA GLN A 743 31.30 -31.06 -24.42
C GLN A 743 31.19 -32.25 -23.45
N ARG A 744 29.97 -32.78 -23.21
CA ARG A 744 29.79 -33.98 -22.36
C ARG A 744 30.36 -35.25 -23.00
N LYS A 745 30.15 -35.44 -24.30
CA LYS A 745 30.71 -36.60 -25.03
C LYS A 745 32.24 -36.61 -25.05
N ALA A 746 32.88 -35.44 -25.19
CA ALA A 746 34.34 -35.34 -25.14
C ALA A 746 34.92 -35.67 -23.75
N GLY A 747 34.25 -35.28 -22.66
CA GLY A 747 34.65 -35.62 -21.30
C GLY A 747 34.41 -37.09 -20.93
N GLU A 748 33.31 -37.69 -21.38
CA GLU A 748 33.03 -39.12 -21.18
C GLU A 748 33.99 -40.02 -21.98
N GLU A 749 34.37 -39.64 -23.19
CA GLU A 749 35.42 -40.33 -23.97
C GLU A 749 36.82 -40.20 -23.34
N GLN A 750 37.10 -39.07 -22.68
CA GLN A 750 38.38 -38.85 -22.00
C GLN A 750 38.47 -39.64 -20.67
N ILE A 751 37.41 -39.67 -19.86
CA ILE A 751 37.33 -40.51 -18.66
C ILE A 751 37.36 -42.00 -19.01
N SER A 752 36.70 -42.39 -20.11
CA SER A 752 36.78 -43.76 -20.65
C SER A 752 38.17 -44.15 -21.13
N ARG A 753 39.00 -43.20 -21.59
CA ARG A 753 40.38 -43.44 -22.00
C ARG A 753 41.33 -43.50 -20.80
N GLU A 754 41.18 -42.60 -19.84
CA GLU A 754 41.98 -42.60 -18.60
C GLU A 754 41.66 -43.79 -17.67
N ALA A 755 40.46 -44.37 -17.76
CA ALA A 755 40.12 -45.60 -17.05
C ALA A 755 40.56 -46.89 -17.79
N ALA A 756 41.03 -46.76 -19.03
CA ALA A 756 41.52 -47.87 -19.87
C ALA A 756 43.05 -47.91 -20.01
N GLU A 757 43.75 -46.86 -19.55
CA GLU A 757 45.21 -46.83 -19.29
C GLU A 757 45.50 -47.21 -17.83
#